data_AF-A0A2V4C7B2-F1
#
_entry.id   AF-A0A2V4C7B2-F1
#
_cell.length_a   1.000
_cell.length_b   1.000
_cell.length_c   1.000
_cell.angle_alpha   90.00
_cell.angle_beta   90.00
_cell.angle_gamma   90.00
#
_symmetry.space_group_name_H-M   'P 1'
#
loop_
_entity.id
_entity.type
_entity.pdbx_description
1 polymer ?
#
loop_
_entity_poly.entity_id
_entity_poly.type
_entity_poly.pdbx_seq_one_letter_code
_entity_poly.pdbx_strand_id
1 'polypeptide(L)'
;MIRILQKSYNLVSLSGLRMAVFFMFMGVAAPVHAQLSGNPLFSGADPEIHYFNNKYYIYPTASAGKQFHAFSSVDLTNWVDEGVIFDIGPQCSWAENNGWAPGVAFRNNKYYFYYTAEVKIGVAVGDSPLGPFTDLGAPLIGTDPFTDDIIDAMVFTDDDGQAYIYYGGSGKSKLAVRKLNPDMISLSSASVNITPQNYTEAPYLVKRKGIYYMMYSNGYWGNDSYNVQYSTSNSPMGPWTYRGTVLSSNVQDKGPGHHSVIKMGDCDEYYIVYHRYENASSGDRKVAIDHMYFNANDLIEPVNMTNYGVKPRVPDNTCSSLPVAPIVSGAIYKLIHKGTTQVLEVANNSSQPGANVQQNTDSGNDSQRWVITLESNGFYKLTHKGTNQCLEVDSNSNLPEANVQQGTTATGNDSQYWNFEKMTDGYFKLTHKGTNQSLEVDQNSSAPLANVRQNTDNGSDGQRWKLELIDVPIISGGLYKLTHKGTNQVISVDRDLTTPGANVHQWTDSGNVNAQRWYITLESDGFYQLKHKGTNQVLDVDNNSSNDGANVHQWDDTDNDAQRWKIDLMPDGYFKLTHKGTNKCLDVADDLAEPGTNIQQWSDFNNNAQRWKLDLMPDVNPVIGTGTGLSGNYFNGMNFETSVLNRVDATINFDWGFTSPASGVVNADRFTVRWTGQVQPKYSGEYTFYVTSNNGRRLWINNQLIIDKWLDDTGENRGKIFLEAGKKYNIKLEYFESTSAATCKLEWSSFLQGREVITKSQFYETTLGINDLQLSHQISIINPVDQLLHITSEVDLSAADIKIYDIQGRLVSNPLKFYNDLYVGNLTSGIYILHIQTNAGRYVKKFIKK
;
A
#
# COMPACT_ATOMS: atom_id res chain seq x y z
N MET A 1 20.42 28.55 68.76
CA MET A 1 21.04 29.90 68.78
C MET A 1 22.29 29.80 67.92
N ILE A 2 22.42 30.65 66.90
CA ILE A 2 23.28 30.53 65.68
C ILE A 2 22.60 29.65 64.60
N ARG A 3 21.83 30.15 63.62
CA ARG A 3 21.90 31.28 62.64
C ARG A 3 22.58 30.88 61.32
N ILE A 4 21.83 30.68 60.22
CA ILE A 4 21.24 31.66 59.26
C ILE A 4 22.32 32.15 58.27
N LEU A 5 22.35 31.68 57.01
CA LEU A 5 21.58 32.13 55.82
C LEU A 5 21.64 33.65 55.54
N GLN A 6 22.54 34.08 54.64
CA GLN A 6 22.24 35.08 53.60
C GLN A 6 23.37 35.26 52.55
N LYS A 7 22.97 35.06 51.29
CA LYS A 7 23.47 35.65 50.02
C LYS A 7 24.89 35.33 49.52
N SER A 8 24.95 34.41 48.54
CA SER A 8 25.63 34.57 47.24
C SER A 8 25.13 33.48 46.28
N TYR A 9 25.14 33.77 44.97
CA TYR A 9 24.79 32.92 43.81
C TYR A 9 23.34 32.97 43.29
N ASN A 10 23.10 34.03 42.51
CA ASN A 10 22.19 33.98 41.36
C ASN A 10 22.90 33.29 40.17
N LEU A 11 22.07 32.72 39.29
CA LEU A 11 22.33 32.32 37.89
C LEU A 11 23.00 30.96 37.65
N VAL A 12 22.33 29.87 38.03
CA VAL A 12 22.18 28.69 37.14
C VAL A 12 20.79 28.07 37.39
N SER A 13 19.74 28.74 36.90
CA SER A 13 18.39 28.18 36.79
C SER A 13 17.96 28.21 35.34
N LEU A 14 17.34 27.12 34.88
CA LEU A 14 16.54 26.89 33.66
C LEU A 14 17.07 25.91 32.60
N SER A 15 18.35 25.55 32.55
CA SER A 15 18.84 24.61 31.51
C SER A 15 18.69 23.12 31.90
N GLY A 16 18.83 22.78 33.18
CA GLY A 16 18.82 21.39 33.64
C GLY A 16 17.45 20.70 33.66
N LEU A 17 16.36 21.44 33.88
CA LEU A 17 15.02 20.85 34.05
C LEU A 17 14.26 20.68 32.72
N ARG A 18 14.69 21.34 31.63
CA ARG A 18 14.13 21.14 30.28
C ARG A 18 14.72 19.92 29.57
N MET A 19 15.93 19.50 29.93
CA MET A 19 16.61 18.35 29.30
C MET A 19 16.04 17.01 29.79
N ALA A 20 15.62 16.90 31.05
CA ALA A 20 15.05 15.66 31.59
C ALA A 20 13.65 15.33 31.04
N VAL A 21 12.86 16.34 30.64
CA VAL A 21 11.54 16.14 30.02
C VAL A 21 11.66 15.83 28.52
N PHE A 22 12.74 16.28 27.86
CA PHE A 22 12.96 16.03 26.42
C PHE A 22 13.45 14.61 26.11
N PHE A 23 14.18 13.96 27.04
CA PHE A 23 14.65 12.58 26.87
C PHE A 23 13.62 11.49 27.23
N MET A 24 12.45 11.85 27.78
CA MET A 24 11.38 10.90 28.11
C MET A 24 10.40 10.64 26.94
N PHE A 25 10.58 11.31 25.78
CA PHE A 25 9.70 11.19 24.60
C PHE A 25 10.38 10.64 23.32
N MET A 26 11.60 10.11 23.40
CA MET A 26 12.16 9.33 22.27
C MET A 26 11.69 7.88 22.35
N GLY A 27 10.39 7.68 22.09
CA GLY A 27 9.89 6.39 21.65
C GLY A 27 10.46 6.10 20.27
N VAL A 28 11.09 4.93 20.12
CA VAL A 28 11.60 4.44 18.84
C VAL A 28 10.40 4.27 17.89
N ALA A 29 10.21 5.20 16.96
CA ALA A 29 9.20 5.05 15.91
C ALA A 29 9.69 3.96 14.94
N ALA A 30 9.20 2.74 15.14
CA ALA A 30 9.28 1.70 14.12
C ALA A 30 8.53 2.17 12.87
N PRO A 31 9.03 1.90 11.65
CA PRO A 31 8.25 2.15 10.44
C PRO A 31 6.99 1.27 10.50
N VAL A 32 5.82 1.89 10.65
CA VAL A 32 4.52 1.23 10.55
C VAL A 32 4.30 0.90 9.08
N HIS A 33 4.61 -0.34 8.69
CA HIS A 33 4.08 -0.89 7.43
C HIS A 33 2.55 -0.90 7.54
N ALA A 34 1.83 -0.47 6.50
CA ALA A 34 0.36 -0.51 6.50
C ALA A 34 -0.13 -1.96 6.46
N GLN A 35 -0.23 -2.59 7.63
CA GLN A 35 -0.78 -3.91 7.86
C GLN A 35 -2.30 -3.83 7.76
N LEU A 36 -2.93 -4.60 6.87
CA LEU A 36 -4.39 -4.74 6.88
C LEU A 36 -4.82 -5.60 8.07
N SER A 37 -6.06 -5.46 8.53
CA SER A 37 -6.59 -6.19 9.69
C SER A 37 -6.59 -7.70 9.45
N GLY A 38 -6.72 -8.14 8.19
CA GLY A 38 -7.11 -9.50 7.87
C GLY A 38 -8.59 -9.74 8.21
N ASN A 39 -9.19 -10.73 7.58
CA ASN A 39 -10.49 -11.26 7.96
C ASN A 39 -10.44 -12.80 7.89
N PRO A 40 -11.09 -13.50 8.83
CA PRO A 40 -11.76 -12.96 10.02
C PRO A 40 -10.77 -12.43 11.07
N LEU A 41 -11.23 -11.52 11.94
CA LEU A 41 -10.45 -10.92 13.02
C LEU A 41 -10.24 -11.88 14.20
N PHE A 42 -11.33 -12.48 14.68
CA PHE A 42 -11.35 -13.40 15.83
C PHE A 42 -12.69 -14.15 15.89
N SER A 43 -12.77 -15.21 16.70
CA SER A 43 -14.01 -15.95 16.94
C SER A 43 -15.01 -15.13 17.76
N GLY A 44 -16.28 -15.20 17.42
CA GLY A 44 -17.35 -14.46 18.08
C GLY A 44 -18.55 -14.26 17.17
N ALA A 45 -19.70 -13.99 17.80
CA ALA A 45 -20.93 -13.67 17.09
C ALA A 45 -21.46 -12.31 17.50
N ASP A 46 -22.45 -11.83 16.75
CA ASP A 46 -23.25 -10.64 17.05
C ASP A 46 -22.42 -9.42 17.49
N PRO A 47 -21.44 -8.98 16.68
CA PRO A 47 -20.46 -7.99 17.12
C PRO A 47 -21.05 -6.58 17.17
N GLU A 48 -20.80 -5.87 18.27
CA GLU A 48 -21.08 -4.44 18.45
C GLU A 48 -19.77 -3.63 18.48
N ILE A 49 -19.59 -2.65 17.58
CA ILE A 49 -18.39 -1.80 17.52
C ILE A 49 -18.63 -0.38 18.04
N HIS A 50 -17.70 0.11 18.87
CA HIS A 50 -17.64 1.51 19.29
C HIS A 50 -16.22 2.05 19.36
N TYR A 51 -16.10 3.38 19.39
CA TYR A 51 -14.86 4.07 19.72
C TYR A 51 -15.02 4.82 21.04
N PHE A 52 -14.28 4.38 22.06
CA PHE A 52 -14.30 4.94 23.41
C PHE A 52 -12.87 5.16 23.91
N ASN A 53 -12.62 6.24 24.65
CA ASN A 53 -11.34 6.48 25.31
C ASN A 53 -10.11 6.29 24.41
N ASN A 54 -10.20 6.76 23.17
CA ASN A 54 -9.17 6.65 22.13
C ASN A 54 -8.85 5.22 21.66
N LYS A 55 -9.79 4.29 21.81
CA LYS A 55 -9.70 2.92 21.28
C LYS A 55 -11.02 2.49 20.67
N TYR A 56 -10.93 1.64 19.66
CA TYR A 56 -12.03 0.82 19.22
C TYR A 56 -12.26 -0.33 20.19
N TYR A 57 -13.53 -0.67 20.38
CA TYR A 57 -13.97 -1.84 21.10
C TYR A 57 -14.98 -2.60 20.26
N ILE A 58 -14.78 -3.90 20.10
CA ILE A 58 -15.79 -4.83 19.59
C ILE A 58 -16.24 -5.72 20.74
N TYR A 59 -17.55 -5.81 20.94
CA TYR A 59 -18.19 -6.68 21.93
C TYR A 59 -18.94 -7.78 21.18
N PRO A 60 -18.42 -9.02 21.14
CA PRO A 60 -19.15 -10.14 20.56
C PRO A 60 -19.84 -10.99 21.64
N THR A 61 -20.87 -11.73 21.23
CA THR A 61 -21.34 -12.93 21.93
C THR A 61 -20.23 -13.98 21.98
N ALA A 62 -19.87 -14.47 23.17
CA ALA A 62 -18.88 -15.55 23.30
C ALA A 62 -19.50 -16.94 23.00
N SER A 63 -18.64 -17.91 22.70
CA SER A 63 -18.98 -19.25 22.17
C SER A 63 -19.94 -20.10 23.03
N ALA A 64 -20.19 -19.73 24.30
CA ALA A 64 -21.07 -20.45 25.21
C ALA A 64 -22.40 -19.74 25.52
N GLY A 65 -22.67 -18.56 24.94
CA GLY A 65 -23.94 -17.84 25.15
C GLY A 65 -24.23 -17.50 26.61
N LYS A 66 -23.17 -17.21 27.39
CA LYS A 66 -23.25 -16.89 28.82
C LYS A 66 -22.31 -15.73 29.22
N GLN A 67 -21.20 -15.64 28.52
CA GLN A 67 -20.15 -14.65 28.75
C GLN A 67 -20.06 -13.70 27.56
N PHE A 68 -19.65 -12.47 27.82
CA PHE A 68 -19.39 -11.46 26.82
C PHE A 68 -17.95 -10.98 26.96
N HIS A 69 -17.22 -10.99 25.85
CA HIS A 69 -15.86 -10.47 25.78
C HIS A 69 -15.86 -9.03 25.26
N ALA A 70 -14.73 -8.35 25.44
CA ALA A 70 -14.42 -7.15 24.69
C ALA A 70 -13.07 -7.33 23.99
N PHE A 71 -12.98 -6.84 22.76
CA PHE A 71 -11.75 -6.78 22.00
C PHE A 71 -11.42 -5.32 21.73
N SER A 72 -10.20 -4.88 21.99
CA SER A 72 -9.80 -3.49 21.76
C SER A 72 -8.75 -3.33 20.67
N SER A 73 -8.80 -2.21 19.96
CA SER A 73 -7.79 -1.83 18.96
C SER A 73 -7.57 -0.32 18.99
N VAL A 74 -6.36 0.12 18.66
CA VAL A 74 -6.08 1.55 18.45
C VAL A 74 -6.25 1.96 16.98
N ASP A 75 -6.33 1.00 16.06
CA ASP A 75 -6.18 1.24 14.62
C ASP A 75 -7.08 0.38 13.72
N LEU A 76 -8.05 -0.37 14.25
CA LEU A 76 -8.90 -1.37 13.55
C LEU A 76 -8.17 -2.61 13.01
N THR A 77 -6.85 -2.69 13.12
CA THR A 77 -6.07 -3.77 12.53
C THR A 77 -5.48 -4.71 13.57
N ASN A 78 -4.94 -4.16 14.65
CA ASN A 78 -4.35 -4.94 15.73
C ASN A 78 -5.36 -5.01 16.87
N TRP A 79 -5.93 -6.19 17.09
CA TRP A 79 -6.95 -6.43 18.12
C TRP A 79 -6.38 -7.19 19.32
N VAL A 80 -6.77 -6.76 20.51
CA VAL A 80 -6.40 -7.35 21.80
C VAL A 80 -7.68 -7.89 22.45
N ASP A 81 -7.70 -9.17 22.82
CA ASP A 81 -8.76 -9.72 23.69
C ASP A 81 -8.58 -9.16 25.11
N GLU A 82 -9.52 -8.34 25.55
CA GLU A 82 -9.55 -7.76 26.90
C GLU A 82 -10.24 -8.70 27.91
N GLY A 83 -10.66 -9.88 27.47
CA GLY A 83 -11.28 -10.92 28.28
C GLY A 83 -12.77 -10.72 28.51
N VAL A 84 -13.32 -11.52 29.42
CA VAL A 84 -14.74 -11.48 29.81
C VAL A 84 -15.02 -10.17 30.58
N ILE A 85 -15.94 -9.37 30.06
CA ILE A 85 -16.40 -8.12 30.68
C ILE A 85 -17.70 -8.29 31.47
N PHE A 86 -18.48 -9.32 31.14
CA PHE A 86 -19.75 -9.64 31.80
C PHE A 86 -20.07 -11.14 31.64
N ASP A 87 -20.43 -11.79 32.75
CA ASP A 87 -20.89 -13.18 32.80
C ASP A 87 -22.28 -13.21 33.45
N ILE A 88 -23.29 -13.69 32.72
CA ILE A 88 -24.68 -13.73 33.17
C ILE A 88 -24.80 -14.51 34.49
N GLY A 89 -24.17 -15.68 34.61
CA GLY A 89 -24.39 -16.57 35.75
C GLY A 89 -24.08 -15.93 37.12
N PRO A 90 -22.88 -15.38 37.33
CA PRO A 90 -22.51 -14.75 38.59
C PRO A 90 -22.97 -13.28 38.74
N GLN A 91 -23.31 -12.58 37.65
CA GLN A 91 -23.58 -11.13 37.70
C GLN A 91 -25.04 -10.74 37.43
N CYS A 92 -25.89 -11.64 36.91
CA CYS A 92 -27.31 -11.39 36.66
C CYS A 92 -28.16 -12.19 37.67
N SER A 93 -29.03 -11.52 38.44
CA SER A 93 -29.86 -12.18 39.44
C SER A 93 -31.15 -12.81 38.90
N TRP A 94 -31.49 -12.54 37.64
CA TRP A 94 -32.80 -12.87 37.05
C TRP A 94 -32.71 -13.78 35.82
N ALA A 95 -31.51 -14.16 35.38
CA ALA A 95 -31.26 -15.10 34.29
C ALA A 95 -29.94 -15.86 34.53
N GLU A 96 -29.82 -17.09 33.99
CA GLU A 96 -28.63 -17.94 34.19
C GLU A 96 -27.84 -18.23 32.90
N ASN A 97 -28.46 -18.09 31.72
CA ASN A 97 -27.90 -18.48 30.42
C ASN A 97 -28.55 -17.71 29.25
N ASN A 98 -28.34 -18.19 28.01
CA ASN A 98 -28.99 -17.70 26.79
C ASN A 98 -28.72 -16.20 26.55
N GLY A 99 -27.44 -15.83 26.60
CA GLY A 99 -26.93 -14.50 26.34
C GLY A 99 -26.38 -14.32 24.92
N TRP A 100 -26.77 -13.23 24.27
CA TRP A 100 -26.28 -12.84 22.94
C TRP A 100 -26.55 -11.37 22.64
N ALA A 101 -26.03 -10.91 21.50
CA ALA A 101 -26.23 -9.58 20.91
C ALA A 101 -26.02 -8.45 21.92
N PRO A 102 -24.78 -8.26 22.42
CA PRO A 102 -24.46 -7.15 23.28
C PRO A 102 -24.62 -5.82 22.53
N GLY A 103 -25.03 -4.76 23.24
CA GLY A 103 -25.05 -3.39 22.74
C GLY A 103 -24.47 -2.45 23.79
N VAL A 104 -23.67 -1.45 23.41
CA VAL A 104 -23.05 -0.54 24.39
C VAL A 104 -23.35 0.93 24.09
N ALA A 105 -23.89 1.64 25.07
CA ALA A 105 -24.06 3.10 24.96
C ALA A 105 -23.17 3.82 25.96
N PHE A 106 -22.61 4.96 25.55
CA PHE A 106 -21.93 5.89 26.45
C PHE A 106 -22.78 7.15 26.65
N ARG A 107 -23.14 7.45 27.90
CA ARG A 107 -23.88 8.68 28.24
C ARG A 107 -23.64 9.04 29.71
N ASN A 108 -23.68 10.33 30.04
CA ASN A 108 -23.52 10.83 31.41
C ASN A 108 -22.24 10.30 32.10
N ASN A 109 -21.15 10.16 31.33
CA ASN A 109 -19.88 9.63 31.81
C ASN A 109 -19.96 8.19 32.38
N LYS A 110 -20.89 7.38 31.85
CA LYS A 110 -21.10 5.97 32.19
C LYS A 110 -21.28 5.16 30.92
N TYR A 111 -20.97 3.87 31.03
CA TYR A 111 -21.18 2.88 29.99
C TYR A 111 -22.37 1.99 30.37
N TYR A 112 -23.30 1.82 29.44
CA TYR A 112 -24.49 1.00 29.60
C TYR A 112 -24.35 -0.18 28.65
N PHE A 113 -24.11 -1.36 29.21
CA PHE A 113 -24.01 -2.63 28.52
C PHE A 113 -25.39 -3.29 28.49
N TYR A 114 -26.04 -3.24 27.33
CA TYR A 114 -27.29 -3.93 27.07
C TYR A 114 -26.98 -5.33 26.54
N TYR A 115 -27.78 -6.30 26.96
CA TYR A 115 -27.58 -7.69 26.55
C TYR A 115 -28.91 -8.41 26.53
N THR A 116 -29.01 -9.41 25.66
CA THR A 116 -30.09 -10.38 25.75
C THR A 116 -29.75 -11.42 26.81
N ALA A 117 -30.72 -11.84 27.61
CA ALA A 117 -30.64 -13.04 28.44
C ALA A 117 -32.03 -13.67 28.56
N GLU A 118 -32.16 -14.95 28.22
CA GLU A 118 -33.43 -15.69 28.28
C GLU A 118 -34.60 -14.95 27.58
N VAL A 119 -34.32 -14.40 26.40
CA VAL A 119 -35.31 -13.68 25.55
C VAL A 119 -35.87 -12.41 26.22
N LYS A 120 -35.05 -11.75 27.04
CA LYS A 120 -35.31 -10.45 27.66
C LYS A 120 -34.09 -9.56 27.52
N ILE A 121 -34.27 -8.25 27.64
CA ILE A 121 -33.15 -7.29 27.59
C ILE A 121 -32.80 -6.82 29.00
N GLY A 122 -31.54 -7.04 29.37
CA GLY A 122 -30.89 -6.48 30.56
C GLY A 122 -30.12 -5.20 30.24
N VAL A 123 -29.74 -4.48 31.29
CA VAL A 123 -28.79 -3.38 31.21
C VAL A 123 -27.90 -3.40 32.45
N ALA A 124 -26.58 -3.37 32.22
CA ALA A 124 -25.58 -3.27 33.26
C ALA A 124 -24.77 -1.97 33.11
N VAL A 125 -24.44 -1.33 34.23
CA VAL A 125 -23.78 -0.02 34.24
C VAL A 125 -22.32 -0.17 34.69
N GLY A 126 -21.41 0.46 33.95
CA GLY A 126 -19.98 0.44 34.22
C GLY A 126 -19.33 1.83 34.14
N ASP A 127 -18.15 1.94 34.73
CA ASP A 127 -17.31 3.15 34.73
C ASP A 127 -16.30 3.20 33.58
N SER A 128 -16.10 2.08 32.89
CA SER A 128 -15.21 1.97 31.75
C SER A 128 -15.84 1.12 30.64
N PRO A 129 -15.30 1.17 29.40
CA PRO A 129 -15.71 0.27 28.31
C PRO A 129 -15.60 -1.22 28.67
N LEU A 130 -14.73 -1.56 29.64
CA LEU A 130 -14.49 -2.92 30.11
C LEU A 130 -15.22 -3.24 31.43
N GLY A 131 -16.04 -2.32 31.93
CA GLY A 131 -16.69 -2.44 33.22
C GLY A 131 -15.77 -2.03 34.40
N PRO A 132 -15.91 -2.65 35.59
CA PRO A 132 -16.86 -3.73 35.89
C PRO A 132 -18.30 -3.26 35.69
N PHE A 133 -19.12 -4.11 35.08
CA PHE A 133 -20.52 -3.85 34.83
C PHE A 133 -21.39 -4.42 35.97
N THR A 134 -22.31 -3.59 36.48
CA THR A 134 -23.28 -3.98 37.51
C THR A 134 -24.68 -4.01 36.89
N ASP A 135 -25.31 -5.19 36.87
CA ASP A 135 -26.68 -5.35 36.38
C ASP A 135 -27.70 -4.56 37.22
N LEU A 136 -28.79 -4.15 36.58
CA LEU A 136 -29.92 -3.46 37.20
C LEU A 136 -30.63 -4.32 38.27
N GLY A 137 -30.47 -5.64 38.24
CA GLY A 137 -31.13 -6.61 39.14
C GLY A 137 -32.50 -7.07 38.65
N ALA A 138 -32.97 -6.56 37.52
CA ALA A 138 -34.17 -6.98 36.81
C ALA A 138 -34.05 -6.67 35.31
N PRO A 139 -34.81 -7.34 34.43
CA PRO A 139 -34.83 -7.00 33.01
C PRO A 139 -35.28 -5.55 32.80
N LEU A 140 -34.58 -4.80 31.94
CA LEU A 140 -35.03 -3.49 31.46
C LEU A 140 -36.31 -3.63 30.63
N ILE A 141 -36.35 -4.68 29.79
CA ILE A 141 -37.54 -5.04 29.01
C ILE A 141 -37.77 -6.55 29.18
N GLY A 142 -38.74 -6.89 30.01
CA GLY A 142 -39.16 -8.29 30.22
C GLY A 142 -40.42 -8.71 29.46
N THR A 143 -41.20 -7.75 28.95
CA THR A 143 -42.46 -7.98 28.21
C THR A 143 -42.70 -6.89 27.16
N ASP A 144 -43.29 -7.26 26.02
CA ASP A 144 -43.69 -6.32 24.97
C ASP A 144 -45.02 -6.72 24.31
N PRO A 145 -45.89 -5.76 23.92
CA PRO A 145 -47.16 -6.08 23.26
C PRO A 145 -47.03 -6.60 21.82
N PHE A 146 -45.90 -6.39 21.14
CA PHE A 146 -45.73 -6.76 19.74
C PHE A 146 -44.86 -8.00 19.53
N THR A 147 -43.96 -8.29 20.47
CA THR A 147 -43.03 -9.42 20.38
C THR A 147 -42.83 -10.09 21.75
N ASP A 148 -42.73 -11.41 21.77
CA ASP A 148 -42.20 -12.20 22.89
C ASP A 148 -40.70 -12.49 22.71
N ASP A 149 -40.17 -12.34 21.50
CA ASP A 149 -38.74 -12.34 21.23
C ASP A 149 -38.17 -10.95 21.51
N ILE A 150 -37.81 -10.67 22.75
CA ILE A 150 -37.23 -9.40 23.21
C ILE A 150 -35.71 -9.56 23.24
N ILE A 151 -35.10 -9.42 22.07
CA ILE A 151 -33.69 -9.72 21.82
C ILE A 151 -33.02 -8.62 21.02
N ASP A 152 -31.70 -8.70 20.85
CA ASP A 152 -30.89 -7.90 19.93
C ASP A 152 -31.10 -6.38 20.14
N ALA A 153 -30.78 -5.92 21.35
CA ALA A 153 -30.93 -4.54 21.73
C ALA A 153 -29.91 -3.64 21.02
N MET A 154 -30.39 -2.60 20.33
CA MET A 154 -29.56 -1.51 19.82
C MET A 154 -30.03 -0.17 20.40
N VAL A 155 -29.09 0.64 20.87
CA VAL A 155 -29.36 1.98 21.41
C VAL A 155 -28.79 3.06 20.50
N PHE A 156 -29.65 3.98 20.09
CA PHE A 156 -29.27 5.15 19.29
C PHE A 156 -29.65 6.43 20.03
N THR A 157 -28.72 7.38 20.12
CA THR A 157 -29.01 8.73 20.63
C THR A 157 -29.01 9.69 19.47
N ASP A 158 -30.13 10.38 19.27
CA ASP A 158 -30.32 11.32 18.17
C ASP A 158 -29.71 12.69 18.50
N ASP A 159 -29.61 13.56 17.50
CA ASP A 159 -28.96 14.88 17.61
C ASP A 159 -29.68 15.81 18.60
N ASP A 160 -30.96 15.56 18.89
CA ASP A 160 -31.75 16.27 19.90
C ASP A 160 -31.48 15.77 21.34
N GLY A 161 -30.62 14.76 21.50
CA GLY A 161 -30.27 14.12 22.76
C GLY A 161 -31.26 13.04 23.21
N GLN A 162 -32.33 12.75 22.46
CA GLN A 162 -33.24 11.64 22.79
C GLN A 162 -32.57 10.31 22.47
N ALA A 163 -32.51 9.42 23.46
CA ALA A 163 -32.07 8.04 23.25
C ALA A 163 -33.27 7.12 22.95
N TYR A 164 -33.07 6.18 22.05
CA TYR A 164 -34.03 5.17 21.62
C TYR A 164 -33.40 3.80 21.80
N ILE A 165 -34.19 2.83 22.22
CA ILE A 165 -33.82 1.41 22.24
C ILE A 165 -34.69 0.67 21.23
N TYR A 166 -34.03 0.01 20.29
CA TYR A 166 -34.58 -0.83 19.24
C TYR A 166 -34.33 -2.28 19.62
N TYR A 167 -35.34 -3.12 19.45
CA TYR A 167 -35.21 -4.52 19.83
C TYR A 167 -36.28 -5.38 19.19
N GLY A 168 -35.99 -6.67 19.24
CA GLY A 168 -36.94 -7.73 19.04
C GLY A 168 -36.81 -8.41 17.70
N GLY A 169 -37.36 -9.62 17.65
CA GLY A 169 -37.42 -10.46 16.47
C GLY A 169 -36.49 -11.65 16.55
N SER A 170 -37.07 -12.85 16.69
CA SER A 170 -36.75 -14.02 15.87
C SER A 170 -37.87 -15.05 16.07
N GLY A 171 -38.91 -14.98 15.23
CA GLY A 171 -40.13 -15.82 15.35
C GLY A 171 -41.45 -15.07 15.16
N LYS A 172 -41.53 -13.79 15.57
CA LYS A 172 -42.60 -12.86 15.14
C LYS A 172 -42.16 -11.85 14.09
N SER A 173 -40.85 -11.73 13.86
CA SER A 173 -40.26 -10.78 12.90
C SER A 173 -40.79 -9.36 13.14
N LYS A 174 -40.76 -8.91 14.40
CA LYS A 174 -41.23 -7.59 14.81
C LYS A 174 -40.12 -6.76 15.44
N LEU A 175 -39.89 -5.60 14.85
CA LEU A 175 -39.03 -4.57 15.41
C LEU A 175 -39.87 -3.60 16.24
N ALA A 176 -39.56 -3.51 17.52
CA ALA A 176 -40.10 -2.54 18.46
C ALA A 176 -39.08 -1.43 18.75
N VAL A 177 -39.58 -0.23 19.06
CA VAL A 177 -38.78 0.88 19.56
C VAL A 177 -39.44 1.54 20.77
N ARG A 178 -38.61 1.96 21.74
CA ARG A 178 -39.02 2.81 22.86
C ARG A 178 -38.02 3.94 23.05
N LYS A 179 -38.47 5.05 23.62
CA LYS A 179 -37.60 6.11 24.12
C LYS A 179 -37.05 5.70 25.49
N LEU A 180 -35.77 5.94 25.70
CA LEU A 180 -35.13 5.85 27.02
C LEU A 180 -35.29 7.17 27.77
N ASN A 181 -35.29 7.09 29.10
CA ASN A 181 -35.03 8.26 29.95
C ASN A 181 -33.55 8.65 29.87
N PRO A 182 -33.18 9.88 30.28
CA PRO A 182 -31.78 10.30 30.32
C PRO A 182 -30.86 9.42 31.17
N ASP A 183 -31.40 8.63 32.10
CA ASP A 183 -30.67 7.68 32.93
C ASP A 183 -30.20 6.43 32.19
N MET A 184 -30.71 6.19 30.97
CA MET A 184 -30.43 5.03 30.12
C MET A 184 -30.77 3.66 30.74
N ILE A 185 -31.45 3.64 31.89
CA ILE A 185 -31.84 2.41 32.60
C ILE A 185 -33.35 2.35 32.87
N SER A 186 -34.11 3.28 32.31
CA SER A 186 -35.56 3.28 32.34
C SER A 186 -36.17 3.82 31.03
N LEU A 187 -37.43 3.47 30.77
CA LEU A 187 -38.14 3.77 29.52
C LEU A 187 -39.09 4.96 29.72
N SER A 188 -39.14 5.87 28.75
CA SER A 188 -39.96 7.10 28.78
C SER A 188 -41.17 7.06 27.84
N SER A 189 -41.31 6.00 27.03
CA SER A 189 -42.46 5.79 26.16
C SER A 189 -42.98 4.36 26.18
N ALA A 190 -44.24 4.21 25.74
CA ALA A 190 -44.76 2.91 25.34
C ALA A 190 -44.01 2.35 24.12
N SER A 191 -44.13 1.04 23.90
CA SER A 191 -43.62 0.35 22.71
C SER A 191 -44.31 0.83 21.45
N VAL A 192 -43.55 0.96 20.36
CA VAL A 192 -44.06 1.21 19.02
C VAL A 192 -43.50 0.17 18.07
N ASN A 193 -44.38 -0.49 17.32
CA ASN A 193 -43.99 -1.39 16.23
C ASN A 193 -43.59 -0.58 15.00
N ILE A 194 -42.35 -0.74 14.56
CA ILE A 194 -41.76 -0.04 13.41
C ILE A 194 -41.14 -1.03 12.42
N THR A 195 -41.71 -2.22 12.29
CA THR A 195 -41.16 -3.32 11.49
C THR A 195 -40.96 -2.91 10.01
N PRO A 196 -39.73 -2.92 9.48
CA PRO A 196 -39.48 -2.73 8.05
C PRO A 196 -39.81 -4.01 7.25
N GLN A 197 -39.87 -3.89 5.93
CA GLN A 197 -40.03 -5.04 5.04
C GLN A 197 -38.89 -6.04 5.27
N ASN A 198 -39.17 -7.36 5.18
CA ASN A 198 -38.19 -8.45 5.26
C ASN A 198 -37.42 -8.59 6.60
N TYR A 199 -37.85 -7.93 7.66
CA TYR A 199 -37.18 -7.97 8.97
C TYR A 199 -37.13 -9.38 9.60
N THR A 200 -35.95 -9.84 10.02
CA THR A 200 -35.79 -10.99 10.93
C THR A 200 -35.44 -10.53 12.34
N GLU A 201 -34.26 -9.94 12.53
CA GLU A 201 -33.67 -9.57 13.84
C GLU A 201 -32.53 -8.53 13.68
N ALA A 202 -31.64 -8.39 14.67
CA ALA A 202 -30.39 -7.61 14.60
C ALA A 202 -30.53 -6.16 14.07
N PRO A 203 -31.36 -5.30 14.69
CA PRO A 203 -31.52 -3.93 14.21
C PRO A 203 -30.27 -3.09 14.47
N TYR A 204 -29.83 -2.32 13.48
CA TYR A 204 -28.76 -1.34 13.63
C TYR A 204 -29.09 -0.04 12.91
N LEU A 205 -29.08 1.08 13.64
CA LEU A 205 -29.50 2.38 13.10
C LEU A 205 -28.31 3.30 12.88
N VAL A 206 -28.13 3.75 11.64
CA VAL A 206 -27.15 4.78 11.27
C VAL A 206 -27.88 6.05 10.83
N LYS A 207 -27.41 7.22 11.25
CA LYS A 207 -27.90 8.51 10.77
C LYS A 207 -26.82 9.21 9.94
N ARG A 208 -27.19 9.63 8.73
CA ARG A 208 -26.29 10.36 7.81
C ARG A 208 -27.08 11.40 7.03
N LYS A 209 -26.61 12.65 7.02
CA LYS A 209 -27.25 13.78 6.31
C LYS A 209 -28.75 13.95 6.59
N GLY A 210 -29.17 13.68 7.83
CA GLY A 210 -30.59 13.74 8.24
C GLY A 210 -31.45 12.55 7.80
N ILE A 211 -30.87 11.56 7.11
CA ILE A 211 -31.53 10.30 6.75
C ILE A 211 -31.17 9.23 7.79
N TYR A 212 -32.17 8.48 8.22
CA TYR A 212 -32.04 7.33 9.11
C TYR A 212 -32.02 6.05 8.28
N TYR A 213 -30.99 5.24 8.47
CA TYR A 213 -30.77 3.96 7.79
C TYR A 213 -30.93 2.85 8.82
N MET A 214 -32.12 2.23 8.84
CA MET A 214 -32.38 1.06 9.66
C MET A 214 -31.89 -0.17 8.90
N MET A 215 -30.76 -0.71 9.34
CA MET A 215 -30.19 -1.96 8.87
C MET A 215 -30.67 -3.09 9.79
N TYR A 216 -30.84 -4.28 9.24
CA TYR A 216 -31.38 -5.43 9.97
C TYR A 216 -31.06 -6.71 9.23
N SER A 217 -31.11 -7.83 9.94
CA SER A 217 -30.94 -9.11 9.30
C SER A 217 -32.21 -9.58 8.58
N ASN A 218 -32.02 -10.39 7.56
CA ASN A 218 -33.06 -11.13 6.84
C ASN A 218 -32.62 -12.58 6.66
N GLY A 219 -33.57 -13.52 6.63
CA GLY A 219 -33.31 -14.95 6.45
C GLY A 219 -33.13 -15.67 7.78
N TYR A 220 -32.46 -16.83 7.74
CA TYR A 220 -32.28 -17.71 8.90
C TYR A 220 -30.80 -17.86 9.26
N TRP A 221 -30.43 -17.46 10.48
CA TRP A 221 -29.06 -17.44 11.00
C TRP A 221 -28.28 -18.74 10.80
N GLY A 222 -28.97 -19.88 10.79
CA GLY A 222 -28.37 -21.21 10.63
C GLY A 222 -28.03 -21.60 9.19
N ASN A 223 -28.26 -20.76 8.18
CA ASN A 223 -27.92 -21.07 6.78
C ASN A 223 -27.55 -19.83 5.95
N ASP A 224 -27.23 -20.08 4.67
CA ASP A 224 -26.76 -19.09 3.70
C ASP A 224 -27.78 -17.97 3.38
N SER A 225 -29.04 -18.12 3.78
CA SER A 225 -30.05 -17.07 3.59
C SER A 225 -29.87 -15.89 4.53
N TYR A 226 -29.09 -16.03 5.61
CA TYR A 226 -28.89 -14.95 6.56
C TYR A 226 -28.05 -13.82 5.93
N ASN A 227 -28.63 -12.63 5.83
CA ASN A 227 -28.07 -11.47 5.11
C ASN A 227 -28.47 -10.17 5.81
N VAL A 228 -27.80 -9.06 5.51
CA VAL A 228 -28.16 -7.72 5.97
C VAL A 228 -28.97 -7.00 4.91
N GLN A 229 -30.11 -6.45 5.30
CA GLN A 229 -30.93 -5.55 4.50
C GLN A 229 -31.09 -4.21 5.19
N TYR A 230 -31.58 -3.21 4.47
CA TYR A 230 -31.82 -1.89 5.05
C TYR A 230 -33.01 -1.17 4.45
N SER A 231 -33.50 -0.22 5.25
CA SER A 231 -34.55 0.71 4.89
C SER A 231 -34.19 2.12 5.33
N THR A 232 -34.75 3.14 4.68
CA THR A 232 -34.52 4.54 5.04
C THR A 232 -35.77 5.26 5.55
N SER A 233 -35.58 6.27 6.40
CA SER A 233 -36.62 7.18 6.88
C SER A 233 -36.06 8.57 7.17
N ASN A 234 -36.94 9.54 7.37
CA ASN A 234 -36.63 10.88 7.89
C ASN A 234 -36.88 11.00 9.40
N SER A 235 -37.18 9.88 10.06
CA SER A 235 -37.48 9.80 11.49
C SER A 235 -36.82 8.55 12.08
N PRO A 236 -36.31 8.62 13.33
CA PRO A 236 -35.72 7.47 14.02
C PRO A 236 -36.75 6.36 14.29
N MET A 237 -38.05 6.65 14.19
CA MET A 237 -39.14 5.70 14.42
C MET A 237 -39.88 5.33 13.13
N GLY A 238 -39.30 5.59 11.95
CA GLY A 238 -39.95 5.35 10.67
C GLY A 238 -41.03 6.40 10.31
N PRO A 239 -41.90 6.12 9.32
CA PRO A 239 -42.03 4.85 8.58
C PRO A 239 -40.81 4.56 7.69
N TRP A 240 -40.56 3.28 7.41
CA TRP A 240 -39.39 2.80 6.69
C TRP A 240 -39.67 2.54 5.21
N THR A 241 -38.76 2.98 4.34
CA THR A 241 -38.75 2.67 2.90
C THR A 241 -37.67 1.63 2.62
N TYR A 242 -38.04 0.45 2.13
CA TYR A 242 -37.07 -0.61 1.79
C TYR A 242 -36.09 -0.18 0.71
N ARG A 243 -34.79 -0.50 0.86
CA ARG A 243 -33.72 -0.10 -0.06
C ARG A 243 -32.82 -1.23 -0.58
N GLY A 244 -32.96 -2.44 -0.07
CA GLY A 244 -32.23 -3.61 -0.60
C GLY A 244 -31.29 -4.26 0.41
N THR A 245 -30.40 -5.09 -0.12
CA THR A 245 -29.40 -5.87 0.62
C THR A 245 -28.09 -5.10 0.72
N VAL A 246 -27.51 -5.08 1.92
CA VAL A 246 -26.18 -4.53 2.20
C VAL A 246 -25.12 -5.64 2.12
N LEU A 247 -25.37 -6.80 2.71
CA LEU A 247 -24.36 -7.85 2.86
C LEU A 247 -25.02 -9.22 2.73
N SER A 248 -24.45 -10.14 1.95
CA SER A 248 -25.03 -11.46 1.70
C SER A 248 -23.97 -12.54 1.62
N SER A 249 -24.33 -13.78 1.97
CA SER A 249 -23.46 -14.95 1.79
C SER A 249 -22.84 -15.01 0.39
N ASN A 250 -21.58 -15.43 0.31
CA ASN A 250 -20.89 -15.74 -0.93
C ASN A 250 -20.57 -17.25 -0.99
N VAL A 251 -19.71 -17.70 -1.91
CA VAL A 251 -19.37 -19.14 -2.02
C VAL A 251 -18.63 -19.67 -0.77
N GLN A 252 -17.76 -18.86 -0.18
CA GLN A 252 -16.88 -19.19 0.95
C GLN A 252 -17.51 -18.83 2.30
N ASP A 253 -18.10 -17.65 2.40
CA ASP A 253 -18.52 -17.00 3.64
C ASP A 253 -20.03 -16.97 3.75
N LYS A 254 -20.56 -17.50 4.84
CA LYS A 254 -21.99 -17.74 5.00
C LYS A 254 -22.55 -17.00 6.20
N GLY A 255 -23.81 -16.65 6.06
CA GLY A 255 -24.69 -16.11 7.09
C GLY A 255 -24.25 -14.83 7.79
N PRO A 256 -23.93 -13.72 7.08
CA PRO A 256 -23.48 -12.49 7.72
C PRO A 256 -24.60 -11.54 8.18
N GLY A 257 -25.66 -12.03 8.83
CA GLY A 257 -26.86 -11.23 9.10
C GLY A 257 -26.77 -10.30 10.31
N HIS A 258 -26.04 -10.65 11.38
CA HIS A 258 -25.86 -9.75 12.53
C HIS A 258 -24.60 -8.90 12.36
N HIS A 259 -24.74 -7.60 12.58
CA HIS A 259 -23.71 -6.62 12.29
C HIS A 259 -23.89 -5.36 13.14
N SER A 260 -22.83 -4.55 13.17
CA SER A 260 -22.83 -3.18 13.65
C SER A 260 -22.00 -2.30 12.70
N VAL A 261 -22.16 -0.99 12.80
CA VAL A 261 -21.48 -0.02 11.94
C VAL A 261 -20.87 1.10 12.77
N ILE A 262 -19.64 1.46 12.46
CA ILE A 262 -18.98 2.62 13.04
C ILE A 262 -18.71 3.69 11.98
N LYS A 263 -18.98 4.95 12.34
CA LYS A 263 -18.57 6.14 11.59
C LYS A 263 -17.25 6.68 12.13
N MET A 264 -16.33 7.09 11.26
CA MET A 264 -15.04 7.65 11.66
C MET A 264 -15.12 9.14 11.99
N GLY A 265 -15.30 9.47 13.27
CA GLY A 265 -15.39 10.85 13.74
C GLY A 265 -16.46 11.64 12.98
N ASP A 266 -16.11 12.84 12.50
CA ASP A 266 -17.01 13.65 11.66
C ASP A 266 -16.97 13.26 10.17
N CYS A 267 -16.11 12.32 9.77
CA CYS A 267 -15.90 11.92 8.38
C CYS A 267 -17.09 11.14 7.82
N ASP A 268 -17.32 11.26 6.53
CA ASP A 268 -18.30 10.45 5.81
C ASP A 268 -17.73 9.07 5.44
N GLU A 269 -17.21 8.36 6.43
CA GLU A 269 -16.50 7.10 6.33
C GLU A 269 -17.06 6.11 7.33
N TYR A 270 -17.43 4.92 6.85
CA TYR A 270 -18.12 3.91 7.63
C TYR A 270 -17.50 2.54 7.43
N TYR A 271 -17.55 1.76 8.49
CA TYR A 271 -17.09 0.38 8.51
C TYR A 271 -18.18 -0.48 9.11
N ILE A 272 -18.47 -1.60 8.44
CA ILE A 272 -19.39 -2.61 8.94
C ILE A 272 -18.57 -3.73 9.59
N VAL A 273 -18.96 -4.10 10.80
CA VAL A 273 -18.43 -5.26 11.52
C VAL A 273 -19.55 -6.27 11.60
N TYR A 274 -19.27 -7.51 11.23
CA TYR A 274 -20.29 -8.55 11.11
C TYR A 274 -19.67 -9.90 11.47
N HIS A 275 -20.50 -10.88 11.82
CA HIS A 275 -20.02 -12.25 11.92
C HIS A 275 -20.23 -13.00 10.61
N ARG A 276 -19.44 -14.03 10.34
CA ARG A 276 -19.64 -14.99 9.25
C ARG A 276 -19.15 -16.37 9.70
N TYR A 277 -19.53 -17.43 9.00
CA TYR A 277 -18.93 -18.76 9.18
C TYR A 277 -18.41 -19.31 7.86
N GLU A 278 -17.31 -20.07 7.94
CA GLU A 278 -16.61 -20.68 6.81
C GLU A 278 -16.97 -22.18 6.78
N ASN A 279 -17.37 -22.73 5.62
CA ASN A 279 -17.55 -24.18 5.38
C ASN A 279 -18.52 -24.95 6.31
N ALA A 280 -19.74 -24.40 6.49
CA ALA A 280 -20.99 -25.14 6.76
C ALA A 280 -21.38 -25.50 8.22
N SER A 281 -20.83 -24.85 9.26
CA SER A 281 -21.50 -24.84 10.57
C SER A 281 -21.69 -23.43 11.12
N SER A 282 -22.96 -23.05 11.37
CA SER A 282 -23.32 -21.77 11.98
C SER A 282 -22.86 -21.62 13.43
N GLY A 283 -22.30 -22.67 14.03
CA GLY A 283 -21.74 -22.67 15.38
C GLY A 283 -20.35 -22.01 15.48
N ASP A 284 -19.55 -22.02 14.40
CA ASP A 284 -18.20 -21.43 14.36
C ASP A 284 -18.22 -20.04 13.70
N ARG A 285 -18.93 -19.11 14.34
CA ARG A 285 -19.02 -17.71 13.87
C ARG A 285 -17.75 -16.96 14.23
N LYS A 286 -17.25 -16.20 13.26
CA LYS A 286 -16.07 -15.35 13.38
C LYS A 286 -16.41 -13.92 12.97
N VAL A 287 -15.86 -12.96 13.68
CA VAL A 287 -16.05 -11.53 13.43
C VAL A 287 -15.14 -11.09 12.28
N ALA A 288 -15.68 -10.30 11.36
CA ALA A 288 -15.00 -9.70 10.23
C ALA A 288 -15.36 -8.21 10.13
N ILE A 289 -14.53 -7.44 9.43
CA ILE A 289 -14.72 -6.00 9.23
C ILE A 289 -14.45 -5.62 7.76
N ASP A 290 -15.31 -4.79 7.19
CA ASP A 290 -15.13 -4.23 5.85
C ASP A 290 -15.62 -2.78 5.76
N HIS A 291 -15.16 -2.06 4.74
CA HIS A 291 -15.67 -0.71 4.46
C HIS A 291 -17.12 -0.76 3.98
N MET A 292 -17.92 0.20 4.44
CA MET A 292 -19.29 0.44 3.95
C MET A 292 -19.36 1.79 3.25
N TYR A 293 -19.92 1.81 2.05
CA TYR A 293 -20.01 3.00 1.21
C TYR A 293 -21.46 3.42 0.96
N PHE A 294 -21.66 4.72 0.74
CA PHE A 294 -22.91 5.28 0.24
C PHE A 294 -22.69 5.76 -1.20
N ASN A 295 -23.61 5.44 -2.10
CA ASN A 295 -23.57 5.95 -3.47
C ASN A 295 -24.10 7.38 -3.56
N ALA A 296 -24.07 7.93 -4.77
CA ALA A 296 -24.49 9.31 -5.04
C ALA A 296 -25.97 9.60 -4.71
N ASN A 297 -26.83 8.59 -4.63
CA ASN A 297 -28.23 8.72 -4.24
C ASN A 297 -28.43 8.58 -2.72
N ASP A 298 -27.35 8.68 -1.94
CA ASP A 298 -27.32 8.46 -0.50
C ASP A 298 -27.90 7.08 -0.12
N LEU A 299 -27.72 6.07 -0.96
CA LEU A 299 -28.07 4.66 -0.68
C LEU A 299 -26.81 3.86 -0.33
N ILE A 300 -26.93 2.87 0.55
CA ILE A 300 -25.82 1.98 0.91
C ILE A 300 -25.47 1.10 -0.30
N GLU A 301 -24.20 1.07 -0.69
CA GLU A 301 -23.68 0.11 -1.68
C GLU A 301 -23.53 -1.29 -1.05
N PRO A 302 -23.78 -2.38 -1.80
CA PRO A 302 -23.50 -3.72 -1.31
C PRO A 302 -22.04 -3.87 -0.89
N VAL A 303 -21.83 -4.41 0.31
CA VAL A 303 -20.52 -4.69 0.89
C VAL A 303 -20.06 -6.07 0.43
N ASN A 304 -18.83 -6.12 -0.05
CA ASN A 304 -18.17 -7.39 -0.37
C ASN A 304 -17.41 -7.87 0.87
N MET A 305 -17.71 -9.09 1.34
CA MET A 305 -16.92 -9.72 2.40
C MET A 305 -15.50 -10.00 1.89
N THR A 306 -14.50 -9.40 2.52
CA THR A 306 -13.10 -9.59 2.12
C THR A 306 -12.36 -10.51 3.09
N ASN A 307 -11.25 -11.11 2.66
CA ASN A 307 -10.34 -11.86 3.54
C ASN A 307 -9.16 -10.99 4.04
N TYR A 308 -9.04 -9.77 3.53
CA TYR A 308 -7.96 -8.85 3.90
C TYR A 308 -8.41 -7.77 4.88
N GLY A 309 -9.72 -7.51 5.01
CA GLY A 309 -10.28 -6.55 5.95
C GLY A 309 -9.86 -5.10 5.65
N VAL A 310 -9.51 -4.34 6.69
CA VAL A 310 -9.36 -2.88 6.60
C VAL A 310 -7.94 -2.40 6.90
N LYS A 311 -7.61 -1.18 6.48
CA LYS A 311 -6.32 -0.53 6.79
C LYS A 311 -6.30 0.02 8.21
N PRO A 312 -5.09 0.31 8.76
CA PRO A 312 -4.97 1.02 10.03
C PRO A 312 -5.68 2.37 9.94
N ARG A 313 -6.65 2.59 10.82
CA ARG A 313 -7.44 3.82 10.91
C ARG A 313 -7.58 4.18 12.38
N VAL A 314 -7.07 5.34 12.77
CA VAL A 314 -7.32 5.96 14.08
C VAL A 314 -8.34 7.08 13.84
N PRO A 315 -9.45 7.22 14.58
CA PRO A 315 -10.38 8.32 14.39
C PRO A 315 -9.69 9.64 14.73
N ASP A 316 -9.58 10.51 13.73
CA ASP A 316 -9.20 11.91 13.88
C ASP A 316 -10.40 12.78 13.50
N ASN A 317 -10.50 13.97 14.09
CA ASN A 317 -11.57 14.93 13.76
C ASN A 317 -11.32 15.65 12.42
N THR A 318 -10.38 15.15 11.61
CA THR A 318 -9.97 15.75 10.34
C THR A 318 -10.24 14.77 9.21
N CYS A 319 -11.22 15.07 8.35
CA CYS A 319 -11.52 14.30 7.13
C CYS A 319 -10.37 14.26 6.10
N SER A 320 -9.23 14.88 6.42
CA SER A 320 -7.99 14.93 5.65
C SER A 320 -7.35 13.56 5.43
N SER A 321 -7.76 12.53 6.20
CA SER A 321 -7.17 11.20 6.25
C SER A 321 -8.05 10.10 5.63
N LEU A 322 -9.10 10.44 4.87
CA LEU A 322 -9.89 9.42 4.15
C LEU A 322 -8.97 8.56 3.28
N PRO A 323 -8.91 7.23 3.45
CA PRO A 323 -8.21 6.37 2.52
C PRO A 323 -8.97 6.38 1.19
N VAL A 324 -8.47 7.18 0.27
CA VAL A 324 -8.62 6.91 -1.15
C VAL A 324 -7.88 5.60 -1.41
N ALA A 325 -8.51 4.60 -2.05
CA ALA A 325 -7.70 3.60 -2.72
C ALA A 325 -6.83 4.36 -3.72
N PRO A 326 -5.50 4.47 -3.52
CA PRO A 326 -4.68 5.21 -4.46
C PRO A 326 -4.89 4.58 -5.84
N ILE A 327 -5.00 5.40 -6.89
CA ILE A 327 -4.97 4.88 -8.26
C ILE A 327 -3.67 4.06 -8.37
N VAL A 328 -3.82 2.75 -8.51
CA VAL A 328 -2.73 1.79 -8.60
C VAL A 328 -2.13 1.99 -9.99
N SER A 329 -1.01 2.70 -10.04
CA SER A 329 -0.31 2.95 -11.28
C SER A 329 0.03 1.62 -11.97
N GLY A 330 -0.36 1.47 -13.23
CA GLY A 330 -0.19 0.25 -14.02
C GLY A 330 -1.36 -0.73 -13.93
N ALA A 331 -2.33 -0.52 -13.02
CA ALA A 331 -3.53 -1.33 -12.97
C ALA A 331 -4.51 -0.98 -14.10
N ILE A 332 -5.36 -1.96 -14.42
CA ILE A 332 -6.39 -1.84 -15.45
C ILE A 332 -7.68 -1.41 -14.77
N TYR A 333 -8.26 -0.34 -15.30
CA TYR A 333 -9.49 0.25 -14.82
C TYR A 333 -10.55 0.31 -15.91
N LYS A 334 -11.80 0.41 -15.45
CA LYS A 334 -12.95 0.85 -16.23
C LYS A 334 -13.43 2.19 -15.65
N LEU A 335 -13.68 3.16 -16.52
CA LEU A 335 -14.18 4.48 -16.12
C LEU A 335 -15.68 4.53 -16.37
N ILE A 336 -16.48 4.66 -15.31
CA ILE A 336 -17.94 4.63 -15.35
C ILE A 336 -18.47 6.06 -15.17
N HIS A 337 -19.22 6.54 -16.13
CA HIS A 337 -19.86 7.85 -16.10
C HIS A 337 -20.94 7.92 -15.02
N LYS A 338 -20.90 8.97 -14.18
CA LYS A 338 -21.79 9.12 -13.02
C LYS A 338 -23.27 9.16 -13.38
N GLY A 339 -23.64 9.91 -14.42
CA GLY A 339 -25.04 10.12 -14.78
C GLY A 339 -25.73 8.95 -15.49
N THR A 340 -24.96 8.00 -16.03
CA THR A 340 -25.49 7.01 -17.00
C THR A 340 -25.08 5.57 -16.72
N THR A 341 -24.08 5.34 -15.85
CA THR A 341 -23.44 4.03 -15.61
C THR A 341 -22.76 3.41 -16.84
N GLN A 342 -22.71 4.15 -17.95
CA GLN A 342 -21.98 3.78 -19.16
C GLN A 342 -20.48 4.02 -18.99
N VAL A 343 -19.67 3.40 -19.83
CA VAL A 343 -18.22 3.34 -19.65
C VAL A 343 -17.47 4.03 -20.78
N LEU A 344 -16.31 4.61 -20.45
CA LEU A 344 -15.41 5.21 -21.42
C LEU A 344 -14.89 4.16 -22.41
N GLU A 345 -15.12 4.37 -23.69
CA GLU A 345 -14.87 3.42 -24.76
C GLU A 345 -14.11 4.06 -25.94
N VAL A 346 -13.18 3.33 -26.55
CA VAL A 346 -12.70 3.62 -27.92
C VAL A 346 -13.68 3.04 -28.95
N ALA A 347 -14.24 3.92 -29.79
CA ALA A 347 -15.29 3.57 -30.72
C ALA A 347 -14.94 2.38 -31.62
N ASN A 348 -15.87 1.43 -31.74
CA ASN A 348 -15.76 0.22 -32.55
C ASN A 348 -14.55 -0.69 -32.21
N ASN A 349 -13.98 -0.58 -31.01
CA ASN A 349 -12.74 -1.28 -30.64
C ASN A 349 -11.61 -1.07 -31.67
N SER A 350 -11.55 0.14 -32.23
CA SER A 350 -10.60 0.48 -33.27
C SER A 350 -9.17 0.52 -32.75
N SER A 351 -8.24 -0.05 -33.51
CA SER A 351 -6.81 0.02 -33.24
C SER A 351 -6.11 1.19 -33.94
N GLN A 352 -6.84 2.08 -34.61
CA GLN A 352 -6.25 3.18 -35.38
C GLN A 352 -6.06 4.44 -34.52
N PRO A 353 -4.92 5.14 -34.63
CA PRO A 353 -4.78 6.48 -34.05
C PRO A 353 -5.83 7.45 -34.59
N GLY A 354 -6.34 8.33 -33.73
CA GLY A 354 -7.46 9.23 -34.04
C GLY A 354 -8.83 8.58 -33.91
N ALA A 355 -8.93 7.32 -33.49
CA ALA A 355 -10.22 6.70 -33.19
C ALA A 355 -10.93 7.46 -32.07
N ASN A 356 -12.22 7.72 -32.27
CA ASN A 356 -13.02 8.51 -31.35
C ASN A 356 -13.15 7.83 -29.97
N VAL A 357 -13.18 8.64 -28.91
CA VAL A 357 -13.54 8.17 -27.57
C VAL A 357 -14.96 8.63 -27.22
N GLN A 358 -15.76 7.72 -26.71
CA GLN A 358 -17.19 7.88 -26.46
C GLN A 358 -17.58 7.19 -25.15
N GLN A 359 -18.79 7.42 -24.64
CA GLN A 359 -19.38 6.52 -23.65
C GLN A 359 -20.18 5.41 -24.35
N ASN A 360 -20.25 4.22 -23.75
CA ASN A 360 -21.14 3.17 -24.24
C ASN A 360 -21.54 2.19 -23.12
N THR A 361 -22.50 1.32 -23.41
CA THR A 361 -22.88 0.22 -22.51
C THR A 361 -21.68 -0.70 -22.27
N ASP A 362 -21.44 -1.09 -21.02
CA ASP A 362 -20.35 -2.02 -20.69
C ASP A 362 -20.56 -3.36 -21.39
N SER A 363 -19.64 -3.69 -22.27
CA SER A 363 -19.63 -4.91 -23.09
C SER A 363 -18.54 -5.89 -22.64
N GLY A 364 -17.73 -5.52 -21.64
CA GLY A 364 -16.67 -6.37 -21.11
C GLY A 364 -15.39 -6.40 -21.94
N ASN A 365 -15.34 -5.77 -23.11
CA ASN A 365 -14.23 -5.85 -24.05
C ASN A 365 -13.06 -4.91 -23.71
N ASP A 366 -11.91 -5.12 -24.36
CA ASP A 366 -10.71 -4.31 -24.13
C ASP A 366 -10.87 -2.84 -24.55
N SER A 367 -11.84 -2.50 -25.42
CA SER A 367 -12.14 -1.11 -25.78
C SER A 367 -12.63 -0.23 -24.65
N GLN A 368 -12.98 -0.86 -23.53
CA GLN A 368 -13.50 -0.23 -22.33
C GLN A 368 -12.54 -0.43 -21.14
N ARG A 369 -11.26 -0.77 -21.40
CA ARG A 369 -10.26 -1.08 -20.38
C ARG A 369 -9.03 -0.19 -20.56
N TRP A 370 -8.65 0.48 -19.48
CA TRP A 370 -7.60 1.50 -19.47
C TRP A 370 -6.54 1.16 -18.44
N VAL A 371 -5.31 0.96 -18.88
CA VAL A 371 -4.14 0.93 -17.99
C VAL A 371 -3.88 2.36 -17.55
N ILE A 372 -4.00 2.64 -16.24
CA ILE A 372 -3.77 3.98 -15.71
C ILE A 372 -2.37 4.04 -15.11
N THR A 373 -1.46 4.79 -15.74
CA THR A 373 -0.06 4.91 -15.31
C THR A 373 0.21 6.31 -14.77
N LEU A 374 0.79 6.41 -13.58
CA LEU A 374 1.33 7.67 -13.08
C LEU A 374 2.70 7.91 -13.75
N GLU A 375 2.75 8.95 -14.58
CA GLU A 375 3.91 9.30 -15.41
C GLU A 375 4.96 10.07 -14.62
N SER A 376 6.12 10.39 -15.19
CA SER A 376 7.19 11.11 -14.47
C SER A 376 6.86 12.58 -14.14
N ASN A 377 5.83 13.15 -14.76
CA ASN A 377 5.55 14.59 -14.74
C ASN A 377 4.48 15.05 -13.73
N GLY A 378 3.97 14.16 -12.89
CA GLY A 378 2.89 14.47 -11.92
C GLY A 378 1.51 13.99 -12.36
N PHE A 379 1.33 13.67 -13.64
CA PHE A 379 0.04 13.38 -14.25
C PHE A 379 -0.07 11.90 -14.63
N TYR A 380 -1.30 11.47 -14.88
CA TYR A 380 -1.63 10.12 -15.30
C TYR A 380 -1.80 10.05 -16.82
N LYS A 381 -1.42 8.90 -17.37
CA LYS A 381 -1.73 8.49 -18.74
C LYS A 381 -2.72 7.35 -18.69
N LEU A 382 -3.77 7.41 -19.50
CA LEU A 382 -4.70 6.30 -19.69
C LEU A 382 -4.37 5.62 -21.01
N THR A 383 -3.86 4.39 -20.95
CA THR A 383 -3.48 3.60 -22.12
C THR A 383 -4.53 2.54 -22.39
N HIS A 384 -5.08 2.52 -23.59
CA HIS A 384 -6.01 1.51 -24.06
C HIS A 384 -5.37 0.13 -24.01
N LYS A 385 -6.02 -0.81 -23.31
CA LYS A 385 -5.47 -2.14 -23.03
C LYS A 385 -5.09 -2.92 -24.30
N GLY A 386 -5.89 -2.82 -25.35
CA GLY A 386 -5.72 -3.63 -26.57
C GLY A 386 -4.75 -3.07 -27.62
N THR A 387 -4.33 -1.79 -27.53
CA THR A 387 -3.66 -1.10 -28.67
C THR A 387 -2.47 -0.24 -28.28
N ASN A 388 -2.11 -0.21 -26.98
CA ASN A 388 -1.06 0.65 -26.39
C ASN A 388 -1.25 2.17 -26.64
N GLN A 389 -2.33 2.60 -27.28
CA GLN A 389 -2.64 4.01 -27.56
C GLN A 389 -3.26 4.70 -26.35
N CYS A 390 -3.20 6.02 -26.29
CA CYS A 390 -3.50 6.76 -25.07
C CYS A 390 -4.69 7.71 -25.24
N LEU A 391 -5.42 7.96 -24.17
CA LEU A 391 -6.48 8.96 -24.14
C LEU A 391 -5.89 10.35 -24.41
N GLU A 392 -6.32 10.99 -25.48
CA GLU A 392 -5.71 12.19 -26.05
C GLU A 392 -6.74 13.27 -26.37
N VAL A 393 -6.48 14.53 -26.00
CA VAL A 393 -7.19 15.69 -26.56
C VAL A 393 -6.68 15.94 -27.98
N ASP A 394 -7.59 15.89 -28.95
CA ASP A 394 -7.24 16.01 -30.38
C ASP A 394 -6.47 17.30 -30.67
N SER A 395 -5.40 17.15 -31.45
CA SER A 395 -4.50 18.22 -31.89
C SER A 395 -3.91 19.06 -30.75
N ASN A 396 -3.88 18.54 -29.51
CA ASN A 396 -3.48 19.28 -28.30
C ASN A 396 -4.24 20.62 -28.18
N SER A 397 -5.51 20.63 -28.58
CA SER A 397 -6.34 21.84 -28.59
C SER A 397 -6.47 22.43 -27.18
N ASN A 398 -6.45 23.76 -27.10
CA ASN A 398 -6.70 24.49 -25.87
C ASN A 398 -8.15 24.99 -25.73
N LEU A 399 -8.98 24.73 -26.75
CA LEU A 399 -10.36 25.19 -26.78
C LEU A 399 -11.28 24.26 -25.97
N PRO A 400 -12.30 24.80 -25.29
CA PRO A 400 -13.43 24.02 -24.83
C PRO A 400 -14.09 23.24 -25.96
N GLU A 401 -14.68 22.11 -25.60
CA GLU A 401 -15.39 21.19 -26.49
C GLU A 401 -14.50 20.46 -27.49
N ALA A 402 -13.17 20.56 -27.37
CA ALA A 402 -12.26 19.81 -28.23
C ALA A 402 -12.39 18.30 -28.01
N ASN A 403 -12.34 17.56 -29.10
CA ASN A 403 -12.57 16.12 -29.10
C ASN A 403 -11.54 15.36 -28.27
N VAL A 404 -11.94 14.25 -27.67
CA VAL A 404 -11.03 13.29 -27.07
C VAL A 404 -11.02 12.01 -27.89
N GLN A 405 -9.83 11.51 -28.20
CA GLN A 405 -9.58 10.38 -29.10
C GLN A 405 -8.51 9.46 -28.51
N GLN A 406 -8.28 8.32 -29.16
CA GLN A 406 -7.08 7.54 -28.91
C GLN A 406 -5.91 8.12 -29.75
N GLY A 407 -4.86 8.56 -29.08
CA GLY A 407 -3.64 9.10 -29.66
C GLY A 407 -2.49 8.10 -29.68
N THR A 408 -1.50 8.34 -30.54
CA THR A 408 -0.27 7.53 -30.60
C THR A 408 0.53 7.58 -29.30
N THR A 409 1.45 6.65 -29.05
CA THR A 409 2.13 6.52 -27.74
C THR A 409 3.03 7.68 -27.31
N ALA A 410 3.43 8.60 -28.21
CA ALA A 410 4.32 9.70 -27.87
C ALA A 410 4.13 10.93 -28.76
N THR A 411 3.41 11.95 -28.26
CA THR A 411 3.29 13.26 -28.94
C THR A 411 4.28 14.31 -28.44
N GLY A 412 4.91 14.09 -27.28
CA GLY A 412 5.84 15.05 -26.67
C GLY A 412 5.18 16.35 -26.16
N ASN A 413 3.86 16.42 -26.15
CA ASN A 413 3.07 17.57 -25.67
C ASN A 413 2.11 17.13 -24.54
N ASP A 414 1.29 18.06 -24.04
CA ASP A 414 0.42 17.81 -22.87
C ASP A 414 -0.86 17.03 -23.18
N SER A 415 -1.16 16.73 -24.45
CA SER A 415 -2.46 16.22 -24.94
C SER A 415 -2.93 14.91 -24.30
N GLN A 416 -2.01 14.14 -23.71
CA GLN A 416 -2.23 12.78 -23.20
C GLN A 416 -2.16 12.66 -21.68
N TYR A 417 -2.00 13.77 -20.98
CA TYR A 417 -1.74 13.79 -19.54
C TYR A 417 -2.93 14.35 -18.79
N TRP A 418 -3.37 13.61 -17.78
CA TRP A 418 -4.58 13.88 -17.03
C TRP A 418 -4.27 13.94 -15.54
N ASN A 419 -4.79 14.95 -14.86
CA ASN A 419 -4.82 14.98 -13.41
C ASN A 419 -6.14 14.34 -12.93
N PHE A 420 -6.05 13.49 -11.91
CA PHE A 420 -7.21 12.86 -11.30
C PHE A 420 -7.52 13.57 -9.98
N GLU A 421 -8.56 14.41 -9.99
CA GLU A 421 -9.07 15.04 -8.79
C GLU A 421 -10.17 14.15 -8.19
N LYS A 422 -9.91 13.58 -7.01
CA LYS A 422 -10.94 12.85 -6.27
C LYS A 422 -11.89 13.85 -5.64
N MET A 423 -13.17 13.59 -5.83
CA MET A 423 -14.26 14.42 -5.32
C MET A 423 -14.88 13.77 -4.08
N THR A 424 -15.64 14.56 -3.32
CA THR A 424 -16.20 14.15 -2.02
C THR A 424 -17.23 13.02 -2.09
N ASP A 425 -17.79 12.73 -3.26
CA ASP A 425 -18.79 11.68 -3.50
C ASP A 425 -18.17 10.35 -4.02
N GLY A 426 -16.84 10.24 -4.01
CA GLY A 426 -16.13 9.03 -4.45
C GLY A 426 -15.86 8.92 -5.96
N TYR A 427 -16.34 9.87 -6.77
CA TYR A 427 -16.01 9.95 -8.20
C TYR A 427 -14.74 10.79 -8.43
N PHE A 428 -14.14 10.61 -9.60
CA PHE A 428 -13.01 11.40 -10.07
C PHE A 428 -13.45 12.41 -11.13
N LYS A 429 -12.80 13.57 -11.13
CA LYS A 429 -12.77 14.51 -12.24
C LYS A 429 -11.39 14.43 -12.89
N LEU A 430 -11.35 14.19 -14.19
CA LEU A 430 -10.10 14.09 -14.95
C LEU A 430 -9.86 15.42 -15.66
N THR A 431 -8.82 16.14 -15.29
CA THR A 431 -8.49 17.44 -15.90
C THR A 431 -7.24 17.34 -16.77
N HIS A 432 -7.34 17.78 -18.02
CA HIS A 432 -6.23 17.79 -18.97
C HIS A 432 -5.10 18.70 -18.49
N LYS A 433 -3.85 18.22 -18.55
CA LYS A 433 -2.66 18.90 -18.02
C LYS A 433 -2.44 20.30 -18.60
N GLY A 434 -2.60 20.47 -19.91
CA GLY A 434 -2.29 21.73 -20.58
C GLY A 434 -3.37 22.81 -20.44
N THR A 435 -4.60 22.44 -20.08
CA THR A 435 -5.77 23.34 -20.14
C THR A 435 -6.57 23.41 -18.83
N ASN A 436 -6.36 22.46 -17.91
CA ASN A 436 -7.20 22.22 -16.73
C ASN A 436 -8.69 21.93 -17.04
N GLN A 437 -9.02 21.65 -18.30
CA GLN A 437 -10.38 21.32 -18.72
C GLN A 437 -10.71 19.87 -18.40
N SER A 438 -11.97 19.62 -18.05
CA SER A 438 -12.44 18.31 -17.58
C SER A 438 -12.82 17.40 -18.73
N LEU A 439 -12.54 16.10 -18.59
CA LEU A 439 -13.05 15.04 -19.45
C LEU A 439 -14.57 14.94 -19.27
N GLU A 440 -15.32 15.21 -20.34
CA GLU A 440 -16.77 15.39 -20.34
C GLU A 440 -17.44 14.49 -21.37
N VAL A 441 -18.54 13.84 -21.01
CA VAL A 441 -19.52 13.33 -21.97
C VAL A 441 -20.31 14.51 -22.54
N ASP A 442 -20.28 14.69 -23.87
CA ASP A 442 -20.91 15.83 -24.56
C ASP A 442 -22.35 16.06 -24.08
N GLN A 443 -22.61 17.29 -23.62
CA GLN A 443 -23.88 17.74 -23.07
C GLN A 443 -24.44 16.89 -21.92
N ASN A 444 -23.59 16.15 -21.20
CA ASN A 444 -24.01 15.18 -20.18
C ASN A 444 -25.08 14.21 -20.72
N SER A 445 -24.94 13.83 -22.00
CA SER A 445 -25.91 12.99 -22.70
C SER A 445 -26.05 11.63 -22.01
N SER A 446 -27.28 11.09 -22.02
CA SER A 446 -27.55 9.73 -21.55
C SER A 446 -27.53 8.68 -22.66
N ALA A 447 -27.32 9.09 -23.92
CA ALA A 447 -27.32 8.19 -25.06
C ALA A 447 -26.03 7.37 -25.12
N PRO A 448 -26.10 6.06 -25.43
CA PRO A 448 -24.93 5.30 -25.85
C PRO A 448 -24.27 5.91 -27.07
N LEU A 449 -22.95 5.73 -27.18
CA LEU A 449 -22.09 6.29 -28.21
C LEU A 449 -21.97 7.83 -28.17
N ALA A 450 -22.47 8.48 -27.11
CA ALA A 450 -22.28 9.93 -26.97
C ALA A 450 -20.80 10.26 -26.86
N ASN A 451 -20.40 11.34 -27.54
CA ASN A 451 -19.02 11.74 -27.66
C ASN A 451 -18.40 12.11 -26.31
N VAL A 452 -17.09 11.89 -26.17
CA VAL A 452 -16.31 12.41 -25.03
C VAL A 452 -15.35 13.49 -25.52
N ARG A 453 -15.29 14.60 -24.79
CA ARG A 453 -14.55 15.82 -25.13
C ARG A 453 -13.89 16.41 -23.89
N GLN A 454 -12.98 17.38 -24.04
CA GLN A 454 -12.63 18.26 -22.92
C GLN A 454 -13.60 19.44 -22.85
N ASN A 455 -13.91 19.93 -21.65
CA ASN A 455 -14.68 21.15 -21.49
C ASN A 455 -14.35 21.89 -20.19
N THR A 456 -14.78 23.15 -20.09
CA THR A 456 -14.67 23.94 -18.85
C THR A 456 -15.42 23.22 -17.73
N ASP A 457 -14.83 23.20 -16.52
CA ASP A 457 -15.48 22.61 -15.35
C ASP A 457 -16.83 23.29 -15.09
N ASN A 458 -17.90 22.51 -15.13
CA ASN A 458 -19.28 22.96 -14.94
C ASN A 458 -19.96 22.26 -13.76
N GLY A 459 -19.23 21.42 -13.02
CA GLY A 459 -19.74 20.68 -11.87
C GLY A 459 -20.81 19.63 -12.19
N SER A 460 -21.14 19.38 -13.46
CA SER A 460 -22.15 18.40 -13.85
C SER A 460 -21.66 16.97 -13.65
N ASP A 461 -22.59 16.02 -13.55
CA ASP A 461 -22.26 14.59 -13.53
C ASP A 461 -21.61 14.13 -14.86
N GLY A 462 -21.75 14.92 -15.93
CA GLY A 462 -21.11 14.81 -17.24
C GLY A 462 -19.59 14.71 -17.19
N GLN A 463 -18.99 15.22 -16.11
CA GLN A 463 -17.55 15.37 -15.92
C GLN A 463 -17.00 14.43 -14.82
N ARG A 464 -17.80 13.43 -14.40
CA ARG A 464 -17.56 12.64 -13.19
C ARG A 464 -17.50 11.16 -13.51
N TRP A 465 -16.41 10.52 -13.09
CA TRP A 465 -16.07 9.14 -13.47
C TRP A 465 -15.76 8.29 -12.23
N LYS A 466 -16.43 7.15 -12.06
CA LYS A 466 -16.07 6.13 -11.05
C LYS A 466 -14.99 5.23 -11.66
N LEU A 467 -13.90 5.03 -10.93
CA LEU A 467 -12.86 4.07 -11.30
C LEU A 467 -13.20 2.72 -10.70
N GLU A 468 -13.53 1.75 -11.55
CA GLU A 468 -13.64 0.35 -11.17
C GLU A 468 -12.32 -0.34 -11.52
N LEU A 469 -11.63 -0.86 -10.49
CA LEU A 469 -10.42 -1.66 -10.67
C LEU A 469 -10.81 -3.00 -11.28
N ILE A 470 -10.27 -3.33 -12.45
CA ILE A 470 -10.55 -4.57 -13.17
C ILE A 470 -9.45 -5.60 -12.91
N ASP A 471 -8.19 -5.17 -12.94
CA ASP A 471 -7.03 -6.07 -12.81
C ASP A 471 -5.81 -5.30 -12.28
N VAL A 472 -4.97 -5.95 -11.49
CA VAL A 472 -3.67 -5.44 -11.04
C VAL A 472 -2.61 -6.30 -11.71
N PRO A 473 -1.70 -5.73 -12.53
CA PRO A 473 -0.68 -6.52 -13.20
C PRO A 473 0.16 -7.28 -12.16
N ILE A 474 0.51 -8.53 -12.48
CA ILE A 474 1.48 -9.29 -11.70
C ILE A 474 2.78 -8.47 -11.68
N ILE A 475 3.15 -8.02 -10.50
CA ILE A 475 4.39 -7.29 -10.26
C ILE A 475 5.54 -8.25 -10.46
N SER A 476 6.26 -8.09 -11.55
CA SER A 476 7.49 -8.84 -11.83
C SER A 476 8.48 -8.66 -10.68
N GLY A 477 9.06 -9.77 -10.21
CA GLY A 477 9.91 -9.83 -9.02
C GLY A 477 9.16 -9.74 -7.68
N GLY A 478 7.82 -9.63 -7.69
CA GLY A 478 7.01 -9.65 -6.49
C GLY A 478 6.99 -11.04 -5.83
N LEU A 479 6.82 -11.08 -4.51
CA LEU A 479 6.72 -12.32 -3.74
C LEU A 479 5.25 -12.68 -3.56
N TYR A 480 4.86 -13.91 -3.90
CA TYR A 480 3.46 -14.34 -3.89
C TYR A 480 3.26 -15.62 -3.12
N LYS A 481 2.04 -15.81 -2.63
CA LYS A 481 1.46 -17.10 -2.28
C LYS A 481 0.41 -17.44 -3.32
N LEU A 482 0.40 -18.67 -3.81
CA LEU A 482 -0.59 -19.14 -4.76
C LEU A 482 -1.59 -20.03 -4.03
N THR A 483 -2.81 -19.54 -3.86
CA THR A 483 -3.90 -20.21 -3.14
C THR A 483 -4.84 -20.87 -4.13
N HIS A 484 -5.05 -22.18 -4.00
CA HIS A 484 -5.92 -22.95 -4.85
C HIS A 484 -7.41 -22.61 -4.61
N LYS A 485 -8.17 -22.40 -5.69
CA LYS A 485 -9.58 -21.99 -5.62
C LYS A 485 -10.50 -23.02 -4.95
N GLY A 486 -10.31 -24.30 -5.24
CA GLY A 486 -11.21 -25.36 -4.77
C GLY A 486 -11.02 -25.70 -3.29
N THR A 487 -9.80 -25.54 -2.77
CA THR A 487 -9.39 -26.10 -1.48
C THR A 487 -8.93 -25.05 -0.47
N ASN A 488 -8.69 -23.81 -0.91
CA ASN A 488 -8.06 -22.73 -0.12
C ASN A 488 -6.68 -23.06 0.44
N GLN A 489 -6.06 -24.14 -0.04
CA GLN A 489 -4.68 -24.49 0.30
C GLN A 489 -3.70 -23.81 -0.64
N VAL A 490 -2.43 -23.75 -0.24
CA VAL A 490 -1.41 -22.99 -0.96
C VAL A 490 -0.37 -23.94 -1.52
N ILE A 491 0.22 -23.61 -2.67
CA ILE A 491 1.35 -24.40 -3.17
C ILE A 491 2.51 -24.33 -2.18
N SER A 492 3.08 -25.48 -1.85
CA SER A 492 4.14 -25.63 -0.86
C SER A 492 5.17 -26.63 -1.34
N VAL A 493 6.44 -26.34 -1.12
CA VAL A 493 7.51 -27.35 -1.20
C VAL A 493 7.38 -28.29 0.00
N ASP A 494 7.35 -29.60 -0.26
CA ASP A 494 7.18 -30.62 0.78
C ASP A 494 8.27 -30.50 1.85
N ARG A 495 7.84 -30.36 3.11
CA ARG A 495 8.68 -30.22 4.31
C ARG A 495 9.76 -29.13 4.25
N ASP A 496 9.58 -28.10 3.41
CA ASP A 496 10.58 -27.04 3.18
C ASP A 496 11.96 -27.62 2.78
N LEU A 497 11.95 -28.76 2.09
CA LEU A 497 13.18 -29.40 1.61
C LEU A 497 13.91 -28.46 0.66
N THR A 498 15.25 -28.48 0.69
CA THR A 498 16.07 -27.60 -0.14
C THR A 498 16.73 -28.30 -1.32
N THR A 499 16.44 -29.58 -1.51
CA THR A 499 17.05 -30.42 -2.55
C THR A 499 16.33 -30.24 -3.89
N PRO A 500 17.04 -30.14 -5.03
CA PRO A 500 16.41 -30.23 -6.34
C PRO A 500 15.57 -31.50 -6.44
N GLY A 501 14.36 -31.38 -6.97
CA GLY A 501 13.38 -32.46 -7.11
C GLY A 501 12.48 -32.64 -5.90
N ALA A 502 12.57 -31.77 -4.88
CA ALA A 502 11.60 -31.80 -3.79
C ALA A 502 10.20 -31.47 -4.32
N ASN A 503 9.23 -32.28 -3.91
CA ASN A 503 7.89 -32.21 -4.44
C ASN A 503 7.20 -30.88 -4.13
N VAL A 504 6.37 -30.39 -5.07
CA VAL A 504 5.43 -29.31 -4.79
C VAL A 504 4.04 -29.93 -4.63
N HIS A 505 3.42 -29.67 -3.49
CA HIS A 505 2.08 -30.13 -3.17
C HIS A 505 1.21 -28.94 -2.73
N GLN A 506 -0.09 -29.13 -2.57
CA GLN A 506 -0.87 -28.16 -1.79
C GLN A 506 -0.73 -28.45 -0.31
N TRP A 507 -0.73 -27.41 0.52
CA TRP A 507 -0.70 -27.54 1.98
C TRP A 507 -1.52 -26.44 2.64
N THR A 508 -1.97 -26.68 3.87
CA THR A 508 -2.63 -25.65 4.69
C THR A 508 -1.72 -24.43 4.86
N ASP A 509 -2.26 -23.24 4.68
CA ASP A 509 -1.51 -22.00 4.86
C ASP A 509 -0.89 -21.94 6.27
N SER A 510 0.43 -21.88 6.33
CA SER A 510 1.22 -21.84 7.56
C SER A 510 1.79 -20.45 7.83
N GLY A 511 1.22 -19.41 7.22
CA GLY A 511 1.60 -18.01 7.38
C GLY A 511 2.78 -17.62 6.48
N ASN A 512 3.87 -17.14 7.09
CA ASN A 512 5.04 -16.56 6.40
C ASN A 512 6.23 -17.52 6.31
N VAL A 513 5.99 -18.80 6.01
CA VAL A 513 7.05 -19.80 5.80
C VAL A 513 7.64 -19.71 4.38
N ASN A 514 8.91 -20.05 4.20
CA ASN A 514 9.57 -19.98 2.89
C ASN A 514 8.98 -20.97 1.89
N ALA A 515 8.70 -22.20 2.35
CA ALA A 515 8.08 -23.29 1.58
C ALA A 515 6.88 -22.89 0.70
N GLN A 516 6.12 -21.87 1.12
CA GLN A 516 4.84 -21.45 0.53
C GLN A 516 4.94 -20.15 -0.28
N ARG A 517 6.15 -19.64 -0.55
CA ARG A 517 6.33 -18.29 -1.12
C ARG A 517 7.25 -18.31 -2.34
N TRP A 518 6.80 -17.62 -3.39
CA TRP A 518 7.40 -17.68 -4.73
C TRP A 518 7.59 -16.28 -5.28
N TYR A 519 8.80 -15.93 -5.70
CA TYR A 519 9.03 -14.74 -6.51
C TYR A 519 8.51 -15.01 -7.93
N ILE A 520 7.64 -14.15 -8.45
CA ILE A 520 7.10 -14.28 -9.81
C ILE A 520 7.74 -13.21 -10.68
N THR A 521 8.52 -13.61 -11.68
CA THR A 521 9.26 -12.71 -12.57
C THR A 521 8.75 -12.84 -14.00
N LEU A 522 8.31 -11.74 -14.61
CA LEU A 522 7.98 -11.66 -16.04
C LEU A 522 9.25 -11.57 -16.88
N GLU A 523 9.38 -12.45 -17.87
CA GLU A 523 10.50 -12.49 -18.82
C GLU A 523 10.16 -11.76 -20.12
N SER A 524 11.18 -11.50 -20.93
CA SER A 524 11.06 -10.69 -22.16
C SER A 524 10.16 -11.30 -23.23
N ASP A 525 9.89 -12.61 -23.16
CA ASP A 525 9.02 -13.34 -24.08
C ASP A 525 7.55 -13.39 -23.62
N GLY A 526 7.22 -12.77 -22.49
CA GLY A 526 5.86 -12.71 -21.94
C GLY A 526 5.50 -13.85 -20.99
N PHE A 527 6.41 -14.78 -20.71
CA PHE A 527 6.21 -15.86 -19.73
C PHE A 527 6.76 -15.47 -18.36
N TYR A 528 6.29 -16.17 -17.32
CA TYR A 528 6.69 -15.96 -15.95
C TYR A 528 7.51 -17.13 -15.42
N GLN A 529 8.52 -16.82 -14.62
CA GLN A 529 9.24 -17.78 -13.78
C GLN A 529 8.75 -17.65 -12.33
N LEU A 530 8.51 -18.78 -11.67
CA LEU A 530 8.17 -18.82 -10.24
C LEU A 530 9.34 -19.39 -9.46
N LYS A 531 10.08 -18.54 -8.76
CA LYS A 531 11.27 -18.90 -8.00
C LYS A 531 10.96 -19.05 -6.51
N HIS A 532 11.20 -20.22 -5.96
CA HIS A 532 11.01 -20.52 -4.54
C HIS A 532 11.88 -19.61 -3.66
N LYS A 533 11.28 -19.01 -2.63
CA LYS A 533 11.96 -18.04 -1.75
C LYS A 533 13.14 -18.66 -0.99
N GLY A 534 13.04 -19.93 -0.58
CA GLY A 534 14.02 -20.56 0.31
C GLY A 534 15.26 -21.13 -0.38
N THR A 535 15.18 -21.48 -1.67
CA THR A 535 16.16 -22.40 -2.30
C THR A 535 16.78 -21.86 -3.59
N ASN A 536 16.33 -20.69 -4.08
CA ASN A 536 16.63 -20.17 -5.41
C ASN A 536 16.22 -21.06 -6.59
N GLN A 537 15.54 -22.18 -6.33
CA GLN A 537 15.01 -23.11 -7.33
C GLN A 537 13.68 -22.60 -7.88
N VAL A 538 13.26 -23.13 -9.02
CA VAL A 538 12.08 -22.68 -9.75
C VAL A 538 11.03 -23.78 -9.87
N LEU A 539 9.77 -23.39 -10.02
CA LEU A 539 8.65 -24.29 -10.25
C LEU A 539 8.80 -24.97 -11.62
N ASP A 540 9.03 -26.28 -11.60
CA ASP A 540 9.48 -27.07 -12.75
C ASP A 540 8.55 -28.26 -12.98
N VAL A 541 8.22 -28.53 -14.25
CA VAL A 541 7.57 -29.77 -14.66
C VAL A 541 8.63 -30.85 -14.85
N ASP A 542 8.53 -31.92 -14.05
CA ASP A 542 9.55 -32.96 -14.01
C ASP A 542 9.86 -33.55 -15.40
N ASN A 543 11.15 -33.62 -15.71
CA ASN A 543 11.71 -34.07 -16.99
C ASN A 543 11.15 -33.36 -18.24
N ASN A 544 10.58 -32.16 -18.10
CA ASN A 544 9.84 -31.47 -19.16
C ASN A 544 8.81 -32.40 -19.83
N SER A 545 8.21 -33.28 -19.04
CA SER A 545 7.26 -34.28 -19.53
C SER A 545 6.08 -33.59 -20.20
N SER A 546 5.47 -34.24 -21.19
CA SER A 546 4.24 -33.78 -21.83
C SER A 546 3.01 -34.57 -21.41
N ASN A 547 3.14 -35.49 -20.44
CA ASN A 547 2.04 -36.33 -19.98
C ASN A 547 1.11 -35.60 -18.99
N ASP A 548 -0.17 -35.97 -19.00
CA ASP A 548 -1.08 -35.59 -17.91
C ASP A 548 -0.65 -36.30 -16.63
N GLY A 549 -0.69 -35.58 -15.51
CA GLY A 549 -0.24 -36.07 -14.21
C GLY A 549 1.27 -36.05 -14.02
N ALA A 550 2.03 -35.44 -14.95
CA ALA A 550 3.45 -35.24 -14.72
C ALA A 550 3.66 -34.32 -13.52
N ASN A 551 4.61 -34.70 -12.67
CA ASN A 551 4.85 -34.05 -11.40
C ASN A 551 5.33 -32.60 -11.58
N VAL A 552 4.93 -31.72 -10.66
CA VAL A 552 5.53 -30.40 -10.52
C VAL A 552 6.33 -30.38 -9.23
N HIS A 553 7.60 -29.98 -9.35
CA HIS A 553 8.54 -29.93 -8.23
C HIS A 553 9.34 -28.62 -8.28
N GLN A 554 10.20 -28.40 -7.30
CA GLN A 554 11.24 -27.37 -7.45
C GLN A 554 12.49 -27.98 -8.09
N TRP A 555 13.11 -27.25 -9.01
CA TRP A 555 14.37 -27.65 -9.64
C TRP A 555 15.31 -26.46 -9.83
N ASP A 556 16.60 -26.74 -10.02
CA ASP A 556 17.56 -25.69 -10.36
C ASP A 556 17.15 -25.01 -11.68
N ASP A 557 17.29 -23.68 -11.78
CA ASP A 557 16.96 -22.97 -13.01
C ASP A 557 17.90 -23.40 -14.14
N THR A 558 17.33 -24.08 -15.14
CA THR A 558 18.03 -24.60 -16.31
C THR A 558 17.72 -23.81 -17.57
N ASP A 559 17.00 -22.69 -17.43
CA ASP A 559 16.64 -21.76 -18.49
C ASP A 559 15.94 -22.44 -19.68
N ASN A 560 15.04 -23.39 -19.37
CA ASN A 560 14.25 -24.09 -20.36
C ASN A 560 12.74 -23.91 -20.15
N ASP A 561 11.95 -24.31 -21.14
CA ASP A 561 10.49 -24.11 -21.12
C ASP A 561 9.77 -24.92 -20.03
N ALA A 562 10.41 -25.92 -19.41
CA ALA A 562 9.86 -26.72 -18.29
C ALA A 562 9.53 -25.87 -17.05
N GLN A 563 10.11 -24.66 -17.00
CA GLN A 563 10.19 -23.78 -15.84
C GLN A 563 9.51 -22.43 -16.10
N ARG A 564 8.75 -22.31 -17.20
CA ARG A 564 8.13 -21.07 -17.65
C ARG A 564 6.62 -21.24 -17.77
N TRP A 565 5.89 -20.27 -17.26
CA TRP A 565 4.45 -20.33 -17.09
C TRP A 565 3.80 -19.06 -17.66
N LYS A 566 2.80 -19.23 -18.51
CA LYS A 566 1.88 -18.14 -18.85
C LYS A 566 0.88 -18.01 -17.71
N ILE A 567 0.72 -16.82 -17.15
CA ILE A 567 -0.25 -16.57 -16.08
C ILE A 567 -1.37 -15.71 -16.63
N ASP A 568 -2.54 -16.32 -16.81
CA ASP A 568 -3.73 -15.67 -17.36
C ASP A 568 -4.76 -15.42 -16.26
N LEU A 569 -5.25 -14.19 -16.12
CA LEU A 569 -6.41 -13.88 -15.27
C LEU A 569 -7.68 -14.40 -15.96
N MET A 570 -8.46 -15.19 -15.24
CA MET A 570 -9.71 -15.77 -15.71
C MET A 570 -10.92 -14.91 -15.31
N PRO A 571 -12.07 -15.02 -16.01
CA PRO A 571 -13.26 -14.19 -15.72
C PRO A 571 -13.84 -14.31 -14.30
N ASP A 572 -13.46 -15.35 -13.57
CA ASP A 572 -13.88 -15.61 -12.18
C ASP A 572 -12.97 -14.96 -11.13
N GLY A 573 -11.96 -14.17 -11.56
CA GLY A 573 -11.03 -13.48 -10.68
C GLY A 573 -9.84 -14.32 -10.20
N TYR A 574 -9.69 -15.55 -10.69
CA TYR A 574 -8.54 -16.42 -10.39
C TYR A 574 -7.60 -16.51 -11.58
N PHE A 575 -6.34 -16.84 -11.32
CA PHE A 575 -5.33 -17.05 -12.35
C PHE A 575 -5.25 -18.51 -12.77
N LYS A 576 -4.90 -18.72 -14.03
CA LYS A 576 -4.53 -20.01 -14.61
C LYS A 576 -3.05 -19.96 -15.02
N LEU A 577 -2.25 -20.89 -14.51
CA LEU A 577 -0.85 -21.02 -14.89
C LEU A 577 -0.73 -22.10 -15.95
N THR A 578 -0.28 -21.73 -17.14
CA THR A 578 -0.16 -22.61 -18.31
C THR A 578 1.30 -22.80 -18.67
N HIS A 579 1.75 -24.04 -18.66
CA HIS A 579 3.12 -24.43 -18.93
C HIS A 579 3.52 -24.10 -20.38
N LYS A 580 4.67 -23.44 -20.57
CA LYS A 580 5.12 -22.94 -21.88
C LYS A 580 5.33 -24.04 -22.91
N GLY A 581 5.95 -25.16 -22.51
CA GLY A 581 6.30 -26.24 -23.44
C GLY A 581 5.13 -27.14 -23.86
N THR A 582 4.07 -27.22 -23.04
CA THR A 582 3.00 -28.23 -23.22
C THR A 582 1.60 -27.64 -23.36
N ASN A 583 1.41 -26.36 -23.04
CA ASN A 583 0.11 -25.69 -22.91
C ASN A 583 -0.84 -26.33 -21.88
N LYS A 584 -0.30 -27.11 -20.94
CA LYS A 584 -1.05 -27.73 -19.84
C LYS A 584 -1.05 -26.84 -18.60
N CYS A 585 -2.04 -27.01 -17.73
CA CYS A 585 -2.23 -26.16 -16.58
C CYS A 585 -1.60 -26.74 -15.32
N LEU A 586 -1.13 -25.85 -14.43
CA LEU A 586 -0.81 -26.19 -13.05
C LEU A 586 -2.09 -26.64 -12.33
N ASP A 587 -2.08 -27.87 -11.82
CA ASP A 587 -3.26 -28.64 -11.47
C ASP A 587 -3.09 -29.31 -10.10
N VAL A 588 -4.14 -29.26 -9.29
CA VAL A 588 -4.26 -30.08 -8.07
C VAL A 588 -4.77 -31.46 -8.46
N ALA A 589 -3.99 -32.50 -8.14
CA ALA A 589 -4.34 -33.87 -8.49
C ALA A 589 -5.73 -34.27 -8.01
N ASP A 590 -6.58 -34.68 -8.96
CA ASP A 590 -7.97 -35.11 -8.77
C ASP A 590 -8.87 -34.10 -8.02
N ASP A 591 -8.47 -32.81 -7.96
CA ASP A 591 -9.13 -31.76 -7.17
C ASP A 591 -9.34 -32.14 -5.69
N LEU A 592 -8.47 -33.00 -5.14
CA LEU A 592 -8.61 -33.48 -3.77
C LEU A 592 -8.32 -32.37 -2.76
N ALA A 593 -9.07 -32.31 -1.67
CA ALA A 593 -8.91 -31.28 -0.63
C ALA A 593 -7.92 -31.66 0.48
N GLU A 594 -7.24 -32.81 0.39
CA GLU A 594 -6.35 -33.30 1.44
C GLU A 594 -5.00 -32.55 1.41
N PRO A 595 -4.50 -32.03 2.55
CA PRO A 595 -3.16 -31.48 2.63
C PRO A 595 -2.09 -32.50 2.22
N GLY A 596 -1.17 -32.07 1.36
CA GLY A 596 -0.14 -32.91 0.78
C GLY A 596 -0.53 -33.53 -0.57
N THR A 597 -1.76 -33.29 -1.06
CA THR A 597 -2.17 -33.66 -2.42
C THR A 597 -1.24 -33.02 -3.44
N ASN A 598 -0.86 -33.81 -4.46
CA ASN A 598 0.16 -33.44 -5.41
C ASN A 598 -0.23 -32.23 -6.28
N ILE A 599 0.76 -31.40 -6.61
CA ILE A 599 0.65 -30.45 -7.72
C ILE A 599 1.30 -31.08 -8.95
N GLN A 600 0.58 -31.06 -10.05
CA GLN A 600 0.97 -31.68 -11.30
C GLN A 600 0.65 -30.74 -12.46
N GLN A 601 1.01 -31.11 -13.69
CA GLN A 601 0.38 -30.52 -14.86
C GLN A 601 -0.75 -31.41 -15.38
N TRP A 602 -1.78 -30.78 -15.95
CA TRP A 602 -2.86 -31.50 -16.61
C TRP A 602 -3.44 -30.70 -17.78
N SER A 603 -4.03 -31.40 -18.75
CA SER A 603 -4.82 -30.79 -19.82
C SER A 603 -5.83 -29.77 -19.29
N ASP A 604 -5.96 -28.62 -19.96
CA ASP A 604 -6.86 -27.55 -19.52
C ASP A 604 -8.33 -28.01 -19.58
N PHE A 605 -8.94 -28.16 -18.41
CA PHE A 605 -10.37 -28.47 -18.26
C PHE A 605 -11.17 -27.27 -17.78
N ASN A 606 -10.52 -26.12 -17.62
CA ASN A 606 -11.16 -24.87 -17.22
C ASN A 606 -12.00 -25.00 -15.94
N ASN A 607 -11.56 -25.85 -15.00
CA ASN A 607 -12.23 -26.14 -13.73
C ASN A 607 -11.47 -25.55 -12.53
N ASN A 608 -11.96 -25.79 -11.31
CA ASN A 608 -11.37 -25.22 -10.10
C ASN A 608 -9.98 -25.80 -9.76
N ALA A 609 -9.68 -27.05 -10.13
CA ALA A 609 -8.38 -27.71 -9.92
C ALA A 609 -7.19 -26.94 -10.52
N GLN A 610 -7.47 -26.04 -11.48
CA GLN A 610 -6.52 -25.29 -12.28
C GLN A 610 -6.65 -23.77 -12.06
N ARG A 611 -7.09 -23.38 -10.87
CA ARG A 611 -7.34 -21.97 -10.51
C ARG A 611 -6.59 -21.56 -9.25
N TRP A 612 -5.89 -20.44 -9.36
CA TRP A 612 -4.96 -19.95 -8.36
C TRP A 612 -5.22 -18.49 -8.08
N LYS A 613 -5.42 -18.14 -6.81
CA LYS A 613 -5.35 -16.75 -6.36
C LYS A 613 -3.89 -16.42 -6.09
N LEU A 614 -3.37 -15.35 -6.68
CA LEU A 614 -2.02 -14.85 -6.43
C LEU A 614 -2.10 -13.76 -5.38
N ASP A 615 -1.84 -14.13 -4.13
CA ASP A 615 -1.78 -13.18 -3.02
C ASP A 615 -0.37 -12.59 -2.97
N LEU A 616 -0.24 -11.31 -3.34
CA LEU A 616 1.03 -10.59 -3.21
C LEU A 616 1.37 -10.45 -1.72
N MET A 617 2.51 -11.01 -1.35
CA MET A 617 3.03 -11.00 0.00
C MET A 617 4.01 -9.84 0.15
N PRO A 618 3.99 -9.10 1.28
CA PRO A 618 5.13 -8.26 1.63
C PRO A 618 6.34 -9.17 1.78
N ASP A 619 7.42 -8.90 1.05
CA ASP A 619 8.71 -9.46 1.43
C ASP A 619 9.12 -8.75 2.72
N VAL A 620 8.70 -9.29 3.86
CA VAL A 620 8.78 -8.64 5.18
C VAL A 620 10.21 -8.35 5.67
N ASN A 621 11.23 -8.72 4.89
CA ASN A 621 12.62 -8.47 5.20
C ASN A 621 13.24 -7.54 4.15
N PRO A 622 13.20 -6.21 4.33
CA PRO A 622 13.97 -5.28 3.49
C PRO A 622 15.46 -5.64 3.55
N VAL A 623 16.14 -5.66 2.41
CA VAL A 623 17.61 -5.79 2.41
C VAL A 623 18.21 -4.47 2.91
N ILE A 624 18.45 -4.41 4.22
CA ILE A 624 19.16 -3.29 4.83
C ILE A 624 20.64 -3.44 4.54
N GLY A 625 21.18 -2.51 3.77
CA GLY A 625 22.58 -2.52 3.40
C GLY A 625 23.49 -2.04 4.54
N THR A 626 24.79 -2.15 4.31
CA THR A 626 25.85 -1.68 5.23
C THR A 626 26.61 -0.49 4.67
N GLY A 627 25.99 0.21 3.72
CA GLY A 627 26.55 1.37 3.05
C GLY A 627 26.94 2.52 3.98
N THR A 628 27.85 3.35 3.49
CA THR A 628 28.40 4.51 4.21
C THR A 628 28.07 5.86 3.55
N GLY A 629 27.57 5.86 2.32
CA GLY A 629 27.29 7.08 1.54
C GLY A 629 27.81 7.01 0.10
N LEU A 630 27.73 8.14 -0.60
CA LEU A 630 28.28 8.33 -1.95
C LEU A 630 29.49 9.26 -1.91
N SER A 631 30.41 9.09 -2.86
CA SER A 631 31.53 10.01 -3.05
C SER A 631 31.05 11.27 -3.77
N GLY A 632 31.02 12.40 -3.06
CA GLY A 632 30.62 13.71 -3.57
C GLY A 632 31.84 14.55 -3.96
N ASN A 633 31.97 14.84 -5.26
CA ASN A 633 32.97 15.76 -5.79
C ASN A 633 32.33 17.12 -6.12
N TYR A 634 32.81 18.16 -5.44
CA TYR A 634 32.31 19.53 -5.52
C TYR A 634 33.26 20.40 -6.34
N PHE A 635 32.69 21.26 -7.18
CA PHE A 635 33.42 22.12 -8.10
C PHE A 635 32.94 23.56 -8.01
N ASN A 636 33.85 24.51 -8.20
CA ASN A 636 33.50 25.89 -8.50
C ASN A 636 33.28 26.06 -10.01
N GLY A 637 32.16 26.71 -10.36
CA GLY A 637 31.64 26.84 -11.71
C GLY A 637 30.39 25.97 -11.95
N MET A 638 29.66 26.24 -13.04
CA MET A 638 28.35 25.62 -13.32
C MET A 638 28.45 24.38 -14.22
N ASN A 639 29.66 24.00 -14.64
CA ASN A 639 29.92 22.88 -15.54
C ASN A 639 31.19 22.08 -15.16
N PHE A 640 31.40 21.83 -13.86
CA PHE A 640 32.49 20.99 -13.33
C PHE A 640 33.91 21.51 -13.63
N GLU A 641 34.10 22.83 -13.64
CA GLU A 641 35.33 23.48 -14.08
C GLU A 641 36.50 23.24 -13.12
N THR A 642 36.34 23.59 -11.83
CA THR A 642 37.42 23.47 -10.84
C THR A 642 36.99 22.62 -9.65
N SER A 643 37.48 21.38 -9.55
CA SER A 643 37.24 20.52 -8.39
C SER A 643 37.93 21.10 -7.15
N VAL A 644 37.17 21.35 -6.08
CA VAL A 644 37.66 22.01 -4.86
C VAL A 644 37.46 21.18 -3.59
N LEU A 645 36.53 20.23 -3.59
CA LEU A 645 36.28 19.37 -2.43
C LEU A 645 35.84 17.96 -2.88
N ASN A 646 36.31 16.95 -2.15
CA ASN A 646 35.83 15.58 -2.22
C ASN A 646 35.50 15.11 -0.81
N ARG A 647 34.31 14.53 -0.61
CA ARG A 647 33.90 13.93 0.67
C ARG A 647 32.89 12.82 0.45
N VAL A 648 32.62 12.05 1.51
CA VAL A 648 31.52 11.09 1.51
C VAL A 648 30.27 11.77 2.07
N ASP A 649 29.21 11.78 1.28
CA ASP A 649 27.90 12.26 1.70
C ASP A 649 27.01 11.06 2.05
N ALA A 650 26.63 10.96 3.32
CA ALA A 650 25.87 9.83 3.86
C ALA A 650 24.47 9.72 3.23
N THR A 651 23.86 10.85 2.87
CA THR A 651 22.56 10.96 2.21
C THR A 651 22.56 12.18 1.31
N ILE A 652 21.79 12.18 0.23
CA ILE A 652 21.59 13.39 -0.58
C ILE A 652 20.25 14.01 -0.17
N ASN A 653 20.30 14.90 0.81
CA ASN A 653 19.17 15.68 1.30
C ASN A 653 19.70 17.01 1.85
N PHE A 654 20.15 17.86 0.94
CA PHE A 654 20.83 19.10 1.23
C PHE A 654 19.90 20.30 1.03
N ASP A 655 19.87 21.16 2.03
CA ASP A 655 19.35 22.52 1.96
C ASP A 655 20.47 23.44 2.44
N TRP A 656 21.18 24.06 1.50
CA TRP A 656 22.23 25.03 1.82
C TRP A 656 21.66 26.46 1.87
N GLY A 657 20.40 26.67 1.52
CA GLY A 657 19.81 28.00 1.35
C GLY A 657 20.71 28.90 0.48
N PHE A 658 20.99 30.11 0.94
CA PHE A 658 21.90 31.05 0.27
C PHE A 658 23.37 30.93 0.74
N THR A 659 23.78 29.76 1.22
CA THR A 659 25.12 29.54 1.79
C THR A 659 25.93 28.50 1.03
N SER A 660 27.24 28.45 1.29
CA SER A 660 28.15 27.52 0.64
C SER A 660 28.10 26.11 1.26
N PRO A 661 28.17 25.03 0.44
CA PRO A 661 28.35 23.65 0.93
C PRO A 661 29.58 23.42 1.81
N ALA A 662 30.60 24.29 1.67
CA ALA A 662 31.80 24.36 2.50
C ALA A 662 32.43 25.75 2.39
N SER A 663 32.11 26.61 3.37
CA SER A 663 32.55 28.02 3.39
C SER A 663 34.06 28.16 3.19
N GLY A 664 34.47 29.05 2.28
CA GLY A 664 35.86 29.32 1.93
C GLY A 664 36.50 28.31 0.96
N VAL A 665 35.79 27.24 0.58
CA VAL A 665 36.29 26.20 -0.35
C VAL A 665 35.39 26.10 -1.58
N VAL A 666 34.09 25.91 -1.36
CA VAL A 666 33.06 25.90 -2.41
C VAL A 666 32.40 27.27 -2.45
N ASN A 667 32.09 27.78 -3.64
CA ASN A 667 31.35 29.04 -3.76
C ASN A 667 29.92 28.91 -3.18
N ALA A 668 29.34 30.02 -2.73
CA ALA A 668 27.93 30.04 -2.33
C ALA A 668 26.98 29.91 -3.53
N ASP A 669 27.35 30.56 -4.64
CA ASP A 669 26.68 30.51 -5.93
C ASP A 669 27.60 29.89 -6.98
N ARG A 670 27.05 29.43 -8.10
CA ARG A 670 27.82 28.93 -9.26
C ARG A 670 28.78 27.80 -8.89
N PHE A 671 28.22 26.71 -8.37
CA PHE A 671 28.97 25.49 -8.06
C PHE A 671 28.26 24.26 -8.63
N THR A 672 29.00 23.17 -8.84
CA THR A 672 28.43 21.87 -9.21
C THR A 672 28.85 20.79 -8.23
N VAL A 673 28.05 19.73 -8.18
CA VAL A 673 28.37 18.52 -7.41
C VAL A 673 28.12 17.30 -8.28
N ARG A 674 29.04 16.34 -8.22
CA ARG A 674 28.86 15.00 -8.79
C ARG A 674 29.02 13.96 -7.67
N TRP A 675 27.93 13.26 -7.37
CA TRP A 675 27.95 12.11 -6.48
C TRP A 675 28.08 10.82 -7.30
N THR A 676 29.01 9.94 -6.92
CA THR A 676 29.20 8.62 -7.52
C THR A 676 29.31 7.54 -6.45
N GLY A 677 28.83 6.34 -6.78
CA GLY A 677 28.87 5.19 -5.88
C GLY A 677 28.03 4.03 -6.41
N GLN A 678 27.47 3.25 -5.50
CA GLN A 678 26.45 2.26 -5.81
C GLN A 678 25.23 2.42 -4.89
N VAL A 679 24.04 2.10 -5.40
CA VAL A 679 22.79 2.01 -4.66
C VAL A 679 22.34 0.56 -4.56
N GLN A 680 21.82 0.14 -3.40
CA GLN A 680 21.31 -1.21 -3.16
C GLN A 680 19.82 -1.18 -2.78
N PRO A 681 18.91 -1.68 -3.65
CA PRO A 681 17.47 -1.71 -3.41
C PRO A 681 17.11 -2.61 -2.22
N LYS A 682 16.11 -2.20 -1.45
CA LYS A 682 15.59 -2.98 -0.30
C LYS A 682 14.71 -4.15 -0.75
N TYR A 683 13.99 -3.96 -1.86
CA TYR A 683 13.03 -4.88 -2.47
C TYR A 683 13.30 -5.04 -3.97
N SER A 684 12.82 -6.11 -4.58
CA SER A 684 12.79 -6.26 -6.03
C SER A 684 11.55 -5.55 -6.59
N GLY A 685 11.70 -4.89 -7.74
CA GLY A 685 10.57 -4.22 -8.42
C GLY A 685 10.98 -2.97 -9.16
N GLU A 686 10.00 -2.28 -9.74
CA GLU A 686 10.21 -0.97 -10.34
C GLU A 686 10.40 0.11 -9.25
N TYR A 687 11.54 0.78 -9.28
CA TYR A 687 11.83 1.93 -8.43
C TYR A 687 11.59 3.22 -9.19
N THR A 688 10.94 4.18 -8.54
CA THR A 688 10.93 5.58 -8.96
C THR A 688 11.93 6.35 -8.13
N PHE A 689 12.97 6.91 -8.76
CA PHE A 689 13.88 7.87 -8.13
C PHE A 689 13.34 9.28 -8.33
N TYR A 690 13.41 10.12 -7.30
CA TYR A 690 13.00 11.52 -7.33
C TYR A 690 14.21 12.39 -7.00
N VAL A 691 14.49 13.39 -7.82
CA VAL A 691 15.45 14.45 -7.51
C VAL A 691 14.71 15.76 -7.44
N THR A 692 14.58 16.31 -6.23
CA THR A 692 14.10 17.67 -6.01
C THR A 692 15.31 18.57 -5.84
N SER A 693 15.45 19.58 -6.69
CA SER A 693 16.50 20.58 -6.51
C SER A 693 16.06 21.95 -6.99
N ASN A 694 16.73 22.96 -6.44
CA ASN A 694 16.79 24.26 -7.09
C ASN A 694 18.00 24.24 -8.02
N ASN A 695 17.76 24.41 -9.32
CA ASN A 695 18.70 24.28 -10.44
C ASN A 695 19.02 22.83 -10.84
N GLY A 696 19.95 22.65 -11.77
CA GLY A 696 19.96 21.46 -12.63
C GLY A 696 20.31 20.16 -11.91
N ARG A 697 19.73 19.07 -12.40
CA ARG A 697 19.93 17.71 -11.92
C ARG A 697 20.03 16.70 -13.06
N ARG A 698 20.89 15.70 -12.93
CA ARG A 698 20.91 14.50 -13.79
C ARG A 698 21.22 13.25 -12.99
N LEU A 699 20.48 12.17 -13.21
CA LEU A 699 20.66 10.90 -12.48
C LEU A 699 20.85 9.74 -13.44
N TRP A 700 21.90 8.96 -13.19
CA TRP A 700 22.14 7.68 -13.83
C TRP A 700 22.06 6.55 -12.81
N ILE A 701 21.39 5.46 -13.17
CA ILE A 701 21.42 4.19 -12.46
C ILE A 701 21.90 3.12 -13.44
N ASN A 702 22.94 2.38 -13.05
CA ASN A 702 23.62 1.39 -13.89
C ASN A 702 24.01 1.92 -15.28
N ASN A 703 24.55 3.15 -15.31
CA ASN A 703 24.90 3.90 -16.53
C ASN A 703 23.73 4.31 -17.43
N GLN A 704 22.48 4.02 -17.06
CA GLN A 704 21.28 4.50 -17.76
C GLN A 704 20.86 5.86 -17.19
N LEU A 705 20.78 6.88 -18.04
CA LEU A 705 20.27 8.22 -17.68
C LEU A 705 18.76 8.15 -17.48
N ILE A 706 18.29 8.28 -16.23
CA ILE A 706 16.87 8.19 -15.88
C ILE A 706 16.24 9.56 -15.53
N ILE A 707 17.06 10.57 -15.24
CA ILE A 707 16.65 11.96 -15.07
C ILE A 707 17.64 12.84 -15.82
N ASP A 708 17.16 13.65 -16.77
CA ASP A 708 17.99 14.63 -17.49
C ASP A 708 17.36 16.01 -17.48
N LYS A 709 17.78 16.86 -16.53
CA LYS A 709 17.24 18.21 -16.38
C LYS A 709 18.32 19.18 -15.95
N TRP A 710 19.22 19.51 -16.89
CA TRP A 710 20.31 20.46 -16.69
C TRP A 710 19.88 21.91 -17.00
N LEU A 711 18.89 22.42 -16.26
CA LEU A 711 18.32 23.76 -16.44
C LEU A 711 18.29 24.56 -15.13
N ASP A 712 18.32 25.88 -15.25
CA ASP A 712 18.17 26.83 -14.13
C ASP A 712 16.68 26.96 -13.80
N ASP A 713 16.13 25.95 -13.13
CA ASP A 713 14.75 25.91 -12.64
C ASP A 713 14.64 25.21 -11.29
N THR A 714 13.55 25.44 -10.57
CA THR A 714 13.25 24.74 -9.32
C THR A 714 12.18 23.69 -9.56
N GLY A 715 12.37 22.48 -9.03
CA GLY A 715 11.32 21.47 -9.10
C GLY A 715 11.80 20.07 -8.78
N GLU A 716 10.89 19.13 -9.02
CA GLU A 716 11.15 17.70 -8.91
C GLU A 716 11.17 17.07 -10.29
N ASN A 717 12.15 16.18 -10.51
CA ASN A 717 12.12 15.25 -11.63
C ASN A 717 12.21 13.83 -11.10
N ARG A 718 11.59 12.89 -11.82
CA ARG A 718 11.64 11.48 -11.48
C ARG A 718 11.94 10.59 -12.67
N GLY A 719 12.63 9.48 -12.39
CA GLY A 719 12.99 8.46 -13.35
C GLY A 719 12.70 7.09 -12.78
N LYS A 720 12.24 6.16 -13.62
CA LYS A 720 11.92 4.78 -13.20
C LYS A 720 12.96 3.79 -13.72
N ILE A 721 13.25 2.77 -12.92
CA ILE A 721 14.11 1.65 -13.31
C ILE A 721 13.77 0.42 -12.47
N PHE A 722 13.74 -0.75 -13.10
CA PHE A 722 13.58 -2.02 -12.39
C PHE A 722 14.89 -2.42 -11.70
N LEU A 723 14.81 -2.75 -10.41
CA LEU A 723 15.97 -3.16 -9.61
C LEU A 723 15.63 -4.41 -8.79
N GLU A 724 16.63 -5.27 -8.57
CA GLU A 724 16.52 -6.48 -7.76
C GLU A 724 17.02 -6.20 -6.33
N ALA A 725 16.28 -6.66 -5.32
CA ALA A 725 16.66 -6.52 -3.91
C ALA A 725 18.10 -6.99 -3.67
N GLY A 726 18.87 -6.22 -2.91
CA GLY A 726 20.22 -6.60 -2.50
C GLY A 726 21.31 -6.53 -3.58
N LYS A 727 20.96 -6.42 -4.86
CA LYS A 727 21.94 -6.18 -5.94
C LYS A 727 22.40 -4.73 -5.92
N LYS A 728 23.71 -4.49 -6.10
CA LYS A 728 24.26 -3.14 -6.13
C LYS A 728 24.31 -2.61 -7.56
N TYR A 729 23.83 -1.39 -7.77
CA TYR A 729 23.79 -0.73 -9.07
C TYR A 729 24.61 0.55 -9.01
N ASN A 730 25.42 0.82 -10.03
CA ASN A 730 26.18 2.08 -10.08
C ASN A 730 25.21 3.28 -10.09
N ILE A 731 25.46 4.29 -9.26
CA ILE A 731 24.68 5.52 -9.24
C ILE A 731 25.58 6.71 -9.51
N LYS A 732 25.11 7.63 -10.35
CA LYS A 732 25.72 8.94 -10.56
C LYS A 732 24.64 10.01 -10.50
N LEU A 733 24.76 10.96 -9.58
CA LEU A 733 23.92 12.15 -9.52
C LEU A 733 24.78 13.38 -9.78
N GLU A 734 24.32 14.23 -10.68
CA GLU A 734 24.95 15.52 -10.99
C GLU A 734 23.99 16.65 -10.66
N TYR A 735 24.53 17.72 -10.07
CA TYR A 735 23.81 18.91 -9.63
C TYR A 735 24.58 20.17 -9.99
N PHE A 736 23.89 21.27 -10.31
CA PHE A 736 24.49 22.61 -10.32
C PHE A 736 23.61 23.60 -9.59
N GLU A 737 24.23 24.61 -8.98
CA GLU A 737 23.59 25.84 -8.54
C GLU A 737 24.07 27.04 -9.37
N SER A 738 23.15 27.94 -9.68
CA SER A 738 23.35 29.20 -10.38
C SER A 738 23.54 30.34 -9.38
N THR A 739 22.47 31.01 -8.94
CA THR A 739 22.54 32.27 -8.15
C THR A 739 21.47 32.39 -7.06
N SER A 740 20.82 31.28 -6.70
CA SER A 740 19.64 31.24 -5.85
C SER A 740 19.83 30.28 -4.66
N ALA A 741 18.76 29.98 -3.92
CA ALA A 741 18.87 29.10 -2.77
C ALA A 741 19.20 27.66 -3.19
N ALA A 742 20.37 27.14 -2.84
CA ALA A 742 20.84 25.83 -3.27
C ALA A 742 20.20 24.69 -2.46
N THR A 743 19.45 23.81 -3.13
CA THR A 743 18.83 22.63 -2.53
C THR A 743 18.96 21.42 -3.45
N CYS A 744 19.21 20.23 -2.91
CA CYS A 744 19.23 18.98 -3.67
C CYS A 744 18.87 17.78 -2.78
N LYS A 745 17.80 17.06 -3.14
CA LYS A 745 17.27 15.92 -2.40
C LYS A 745 17.04 14.74 -3.36
N LEU A 746 17.59 13.57 -3.03
CA LEU A 746 17.38 12.31 -3.74
C LEU A 746 16.53 11.35 -2.89
N GLU A 747 15.38 11.00 -3.43
CA GLU A 747 14.43 10.06 -2.83
C GLU A 747 14.16 8.90 -3.78
N TRP A 748 13.59 7.82 -3.25
CA TRP A 748 13.10 6.71 -4.05
C TRP A 748 11.78 6.16 -3.50
N SER A 749 11.03 5.46 -4.34
CA SER A 749 9.85 4.67 -3.95
C SER A 749 9.79 3.41 -4.81
N SER A 750 9.01 2.42 -4.41
CA SER A 750 8.64 1.26 -5.23
C SER A 750 7.23 0.85 -4.85
N PHE A 751 6.70 -0.21 -5.47
CA PHE A 751 5.42 -0.77 -5.01
C PHE A 751 5.46 -1.19 -3.53
N LEU A 752 6.59 -1.72 -3.06
CA LEU A 752 6.76 -2.28 -1.71
C LEU A 752 7.30 -1.27 -0.69
N GLN A 753 7.66 -0.04 -1.11
CA GLN A 753 8.16 0.99 -0.22
C GLN A 753 7.59 2.37 -0.55
N GLY A 754 7.13 3.08 0.48
CA GLY A 754 6.75 4.49 0.37
C GLY A 754 7.93 5.35 -0.07
N ARG A 755 7.62 6.56 -0.56
CA ARG A 755 8.66 7.53 -0.94
C ARG A 755 9.47 7.95 0.28
N GLU A 756 10.78 7.78 0.21
CA GLU A 756 11.71 8.14 1.28
C GLU A 756 13.05 8.65 0.72
N VAL A 757 13.79 9.41 1.52
CA VAL A 757 15.19 9.75 1.23
C VAL A 757 16.04 8.49 1.30
N ILE A 758 16.90 8.27 0.31
CA ILE A 758 17.78 7.09 0.32
C ILE A 758 18.79 7.22 1.46
N THR A 759 18.75 6.28 2.39
CA THR A 759 19.60 6.29 3.59
C THR A 759 21.02 5.81 3.30
N LYS A 760 21.96 6.22 4.15
CA LYS A 760 23.39 5.83 4.05
C LYS A 760 23.62 4.33 3.87
N SER A 761 22.81 3.51 4.55
CA SER A 761 22.89 2.06 4.51
C SER A 761 22.73 1.50 3.10
N GLN A 762 22.03 2.20 2.21
CA GLN A 762 21.80 1.76 0.84
C GLN A 762 22.77 2.39 -0.18
N PHE A 763 23.70 3.23 0.27
CA PHE A 763 24.74 3.83 -0.57
C PHE A 763 26.11 3.29 -0.24
N TYR A 764 26.79 2.76 -1.26
CA TYR A 764 28.14 2.27 -1.14
C TYR A 764 29.08 3.20 -1.89
N GLU A 765 30.12 3.63 -1.20
CA GLU A 765 31.22 4.34 -1.83
C GLU A 765 31.89 3.41 -2.85
N THR A 766 32.15 3.92 -4.04
CA THR A 766 33.11 3.27 -4.93
C THR A 766 34.50 3.73 -4.52
N THR A 767 35.13 3.04 -3.57
CA THR A 767 36.60 3.10 -3.47
C THR A 767 37.13 2.69 -4.84
N LEU A 768 37.91 3.56 -5.50
CA LEU A 768 38.72 3.17 -6.65
C LEU A 768 39.50 1.91 -6.22
N GLY A 769 39.11 0.76 -6.79
CA GLY A 769 39.47 -0.55 -6.26
C GLY A 769 40.95 -0.70 -5.96
N ILE A 770 41.26 -1.09 -4.73
CA ILE A 770 42.52 -1.76 -4.41
C ILE A 770 42.15 -3.22 -4.11
N ASN A 771 42.41 -4.10 -5.06
CA ASN A 771 42.99 -5.43 -4.87
C ASN A 771 43.42 -6.03 -6.22
N ASP A 772 44.67 -6.51 -6.24
CA ASP A 772 45.41 -7.36 -7.21
C ASP A 772 45.60 -6.85 -8.67
N LEU A 773 46.74 -6.98 -9.37
CA LEU A 773 48.10 -7.51 -9.12
C LEU A 773 49.03 -7.02 -10.29
N GLN A 774 50.33 -6.84 -9.98
CA GLN A 774 51.57 -6.96 -10.80
C GLN A 774 51.75 -6.46 -12.26
N LEU A 775 52.67 -5.48 -12.38
CA LEU A 775 53.86 -5.31 -13.26
C LEU A 775 53.89 -5.76 -14.75
N SER A 776 54.29 -4.82 -15.65
CA SER A 776 55.59 -4.90 -16.35
C SER A 776 56.01 -3.55 -17.02
N HIS A 777 57.32 -3.27 -16.99
CA HIS A 777 58.12 -2.27 -17.74
C HIS A 777 58.38 -0.83 -17.21
N GLN A 778 59.67 -0.64 -16.85
CA GLN A 778 60.58 0.52 -16.80
C GLN A 778 60.05 1.95 -16.56
N ILE A 779 59.54 2.21 -15.37
CA ILE A 779 59.56 3.57 -14.78
C ILE A 779 60.53 3.57 -13.60
N SER A 780 61.61 4.33 -13.75
CA SER A 780 62.66 4.52 -12.74
C SER A 780 62.37 5.79 -11.95
N ILE A 781 62.40 5.66 -10.63
CA ILE A 781 62.22 6.80 -9.71
C ILE A 781 63.58 7.05 -9.08
N ILE A 782 64.23 8.15 -9.47
CA ILE A 782 65.51 8.56 -8.94
C ILE A 782 65.22 9.59 -7.84
N ASN A 783 65.72 9.34 -6.63
CA ASN A 783 65.50 10.21 -5.48
C ASN A 783 66.83 10.83 -5.04
N PRO A 784 67.23 12.00 -5.59
CA PRO A 784 68.34 12.77 -5.05
C PRO A 784 67.98 13.23 -3.63
N VAL A 785 68.92 13.10 -2.70
CA VAL A 785 68.70 13.41 -1.29
C VAL A 785 68.33 14.89 -1.07
N ASP A 786 68.66 15.79 -2.01
CA ASP A 786 68.49 17.23 -1.78
C ASP A 786 67.67 18.03 -2.79
N GLN A 787 67.32 17.55 -4.00
CA GLN A 787 66.47 18.32 -4.93
C GLN A 787 65.65 17.42 -5.87
N LEU A 788 64.33 17.67 -5.92
CA LEU A 788 63.32 17.18 -6.88
C LEU A 788 63.23 15.64 -7.07
N LEU A 789 62.04 15.06 -6.91
CA LEU A 789 61.77 13.69 -7.33
C LEU A 789 61.84 13.63 -8.86
N HIS A 790 62.74 12.83 -9.42
CA HIS A 790 62.89 12.67 -10.87
C HIS A 790 62.33 11.31 -11.30
N ILE A 791 61.34 11.34 -12.18
CA ILE A 791 60.75 10.14 -12.78
C ILE A 791 61.16 10.11 -14.25
N THR A 792 61.85 9.04 -14.63
CA THR A 792 62.27 8.77 -16.01
C THR A 792 61.46 7.61 -16.58
N SER A 793 61.14 7.71 -17.87
CA SER A 793 60.35 6.72 -18.60
C SER A 793 60.95 6.47 -19.98
N GLU A 794 61.06 5.20 -20.37
CA GLU A 794 61.45 4.81 -21.73
C GLU A 794 60.28 4.86 -22.73
N VAL A 795 59.05 5.03 -22.24
CA VAL A 795 57.83 5.22 -23.04
C VAL A 795 57.37 6.68 -22.99
N ASP A 796 56.81 7.16 -24.10
CA ASP A 796 56.29 8.54 -24.21
C ASP A 796 55.08 8.74 -23.30
N LEU A 797 55.22 9.66 -22.34
CA LEU A 797 54.17 10.02 -21.38
C LEU A 797 53.45 11.32 -21.74
N SER A 798 53.72 11.92 -22.90
CA SER A 798 53.17 13.20 -23.36
C SER A 798 51.64 13.30 -23.22
N ALA A 799 50.92 12.18 -23.39
CA ALA A 799 49.46 12.09 -23.25
C ALA A 799 48.93 11.48 -21.94
N ALA A 800 49.80 10.94 -21.05
CA ALA A 800 49.40 10.26 -19.81
C ALA A 800 48.86 11.16 -18.66
N ASP A 801 47.83 10.78 -17.91
CA ASP A 801 47.45 11.49 -16.67
C ASP A 801 48.32 10.99 -15.50
N ILE A 802 49.11 11.87 -14.87
CA ILE A 802 50.11 11.51 -13.85
C ILE A 802 49.77 12.16 -12.52
N LYS A 803 49.58 11.35 -11.48
CA LYS A 803 49.15 11.80 -10.16
C LYS A 803 49.96 11.12 -9.06
N ILE A 804 50.35 11.86 -8.04
CA ILE A 804 51.03 11.32 -6.86
C ILE A 804 50.12 11.49 -5.65
N TYR A 805 49.95 10.40 -4.91
CA TYR A 805 49.16 10.33 -3.71
C TYR A 805 50.05 10.02 -2.50
N ASP A 806 49.66 10.45 -1.31
CA ASP A 806 50.23 9.91 -0.07
C ASP A 806 49.65 8.52 0.26
N ILE A 807 50.14 7.89 1.32
CA ILE A 807 49.65 6.56 1.75
C ILE A 807 48.20 6.55 2.22
N GLN A 808 47.62 7.72 2.51
CA GLN A 808 46.20 7.87 2.84
C GLN A 808 45.35 8.08 1.57
N GLY A 809 45.95 8.03 0.38
CA GLY A 809 45.24 8.16 -0.90
C GLY A 809 44.89 9.61 -1.27
N ARG A 810 45.48 10.62 -0.60
CA ARG A 810 45.25 12.03 -0.93
C ARG A 810 46.17 12.45 -2.06
N LEU A 811 45.63 13.12 -3.09
CA LEU A 811 46.43 13.65 -4.19
C LEU A 811 47.34 14.77 -3.66
N VAL A 812 48.65 14.55 -3.69
CA VAL A 812 49.66 15.49 -3.21
C VAL A 812 50.38 16.21 -4.35
N SER A 813 50.37 15.67 -5.56
CA SER A 813 50.95 16.34 -6.73
C SER A 813 50.34 15.85 -8.04
N ASN A 814 50.18 16.77 -8.98
CA ASN A 814 49.73 16.52 -10.36
C ASN A 814 50.63 17.30 -11.33
N PRO A 815 51.85 16.80 -11.59
CA PRO A 815 52.88 17.57 -12.29
C PRO A 815 52.58 17.73 -13.78
N LEU A 816 52.86 18.94 -14.30
CA LEU A 816 52.82 19.26 -15.73
C LEU A 816 54.10 18.76 -16.44
N LYS A 817 53.98 18.31 -17.70
CA LYS A 817 54.96 17.45 -18.37
C LYS A 817 56.01 18.20 -19.21
N PHE A 818 57.19 17.60 -19.35
CA PHE A 818 58.17 17.92 -20.41
C PHE A 818 58.90 16.63 -20.88
N TYR A 819 58.80 16.29 -22.17
CA TYR A 819 59.67 15.35 -22.93
C TYR A 819 60.37 14.22 -22.14
N ASN A 820 59.60 13.30 -21.54
CA ASN A 820 60.04 12.06 -20.84
C ASN A 820 60.71 12.21 -19.47
N ASP A 821 60.89 13.44 -18.97
CA ASP A 821 61.42 13.70 -17.63
C ASP A 821 60.41 14.48 -16.79
N LEU A 822 60.09 13.93 -15.61
CA LEU A 822 59.16 14.56 -14.67
C LEU A 822 59.89 14.91 -13.38
N TYR A 823 59.88 16.21 -13.05
CA TYR A 823 60.42 16.71 -11.78
C TYR A 823 59.28 17.09 -10.86
N VAL A 824 59.23 16.49 -9.67
CA VAL A 824 58.25 16.83 -8.64
C VAL A 824 58.94 17.45 -7.43
N GLY A 825 58.65 18.73 -7.21
CA GLY A 825 59.11 19.48 -6.04
C GLY A 825 58.17 19.40 -4.86
N ASN A 826 58.64 19.85 -3.70
CA ASN A 826 57.85 20.07 -2.48
C ASN A 826 57.17 18.82 -1.87
N LEU A 827 57.63 17.61 -2.20
CA LEU A 827 57.26 16.42 -1.43
C LEU A 827 58.10 16.37 -0.15
N THR A 828 57.42 16.24 0.98
CA THR A 828 58.07 16.00 2.28
C THR A 828 58.59 14.56 2.35
N SER A 829 59.48 14.26 3.30
CA SER A 829 59.94 12.89 3.51
C SER A 829 58.75 12.01 3.90
N GLY A 830 58.51 10.93 3.17
CA GLY A 830 57.30 10.14 3.33
C GLY A 830 57.15 9.04 2.29
N ILE A 831 56.09 8.24 2.45
CA ILE A 831 55.74 7.18 1.51
C ILE A 831 54.62 7.70 0.59
N TYR A 832 54.74 7.45 -0.71
CA TYR A 832 53.85 7.96 -1.74
C TYR A 832 53.49 6.88 -2.76
N ILE A 833 52.42 7.12 -3.51
CA ILE A 833 51.89 6.27 -4.58
C ILE A 833 51.82 7.11 -5.86
N LEU A 834 52.58 6.74 -6.87
CA LEU A 834 52.53 7.32 -8.21
C LEU A 834 51.49 6.56 -9.05
N HIS A 835 50.57 7.27 -9.66
CA HIS A 835 49.64 6.79 -10.69
C HIS A 835 49.99 7.43 -12.04
N ILE A 836 50.04 6.61 -13.08
CA ILE A 836 50.16 7.06 -14.46
C ILE A 836 49.08 6.33 -15.27
N GLN A 837 48.16 7.07 -15.87
CA GLN A 837 47.14 6.53 -16.76
C GLN A 837 47.50 6.89 -18.19
N THR A 838 47.74 5.89 -19.04
CA THR A 838 47.89 6.07 -20.49
C THR A 838 46.68 5.48 -21.21
N ASN A 839 46.59 5.70 -22.52
CA ASN A 839 45.61 5.03 -23.37
C ASN A 839 45.83 3.50 -23.44
N ALA A 840 47.06 3.04 -23.16
CA ALA A 840 47.44 1.63 -23.18
C ALA A 840 47.23 0.92 -21.83
N GLY A 841 46.91 1.66 -20.76
CA GLY A 841 46.65 1.08 -19.44
C GLY A 841 47.08 1.95 -18.28
N ARG A 842 46.91 1.42 -17.07
CA ARG A 842 47.22 2.09 -15.80
C ARG A 842 48.48 1.54 -15.17
N TYR A 843 49.34 2.44 -14.68
CA TYR A 843 50.53 2.14 -13.92
C TYR A 843 50.43 2.72 -12.51
N VAL A 844 50.81 1.93 -11.50
CA VAL A 844 50.80 2.33 -10.08
C VAL A 844 52.09 1.86 -9.41
N LYS A 845 52.81 2.77 -8.73
CA LYS A 845 54.03 2.44 -7.99
C LYS A 845 54.13 3.17 -6.66
N LYS A 846 54.38 2.40 -5.60
CA LYS A 846 54.72 2.94 -4.28
C LYS A 846 56.21 3.30 -4.23
N PHE A 847 56.55 4.47 -3.68
CA PHE A 847 57.93 4.89 -3.47
C PHE A 847 58.09 5.65 -2.15
N ILE A 848 59.33 5.80 -1.70
CA ILE A 848 59.68 6.53 -0.49
C ILE A 848 60.49 7.77 -0.89
N LYS A 849 59.97 8.96 -0.58
CA LYS A 849 60.77 10.18 -0.58
C LYS A 849 61.53 10.20 0.75
N LYS A 850 62.82 9.90 0.69
CA LYS A 850 63.75 10.21 1.77
C LYS A 850 63.90 11.72 1.92
#